data_AF-A0ABD0MX54-F1
#
_entry.id   AF-A0ABD0MX54-F1
#
_cell.length_a   1.000
_cell.length_b   1.000
_cell.length_c   1.000
_cell.angle_alpha   90.00
_cell.angle_beta   90.00
_cell.angle_gamma   90.00
#
_symmetry.space_group_name_H-M   'P 1'
#
loop_
_entity.id
_entity.type
_entity.pdbx_description
1 polymer ?
#
loop_
_entity_poly.entity_id
_entity_poly.type
_entity_poly.pdbx_seq_one_letter_code
_entity_poly.pdbx_strand_id
1 'polypeptide(L)'
;MTSSSHLTYIRSHLLRIRHRRDHPDHQGMRLDPYPLAQFPVLHPDPIAVYNADNLRLSEHSYPVSALQRKYEHLRSLPLPLIDQAKPLLLIGSDMPHLLIPVQPVCMGPPNGPIAVCTRLGWTLQASYSRMCLWQIDTLPYVNEKTATRSKQDQYALTLLQTHTTKVEVSGVMRYATPLLRRPNAELLKAPKEAVMANLRSTERKLTKDLRRAESYCSEMRKLQEAGYVAEISSQEADQSLESWYIPHHMVTHNNKDRIVFNCSYSFQGHALNDILLPGPILGPSLLGVMLRFREHPVAISGDVKGMFHQVRLLPSDKPIVRFLWRDMQRTEQPKIYEWQVLPFGTTCSPCCTIYALQEIAQNHPQADPALVRTVKSSFYVDNCLHSLQTVAEARTLVDDLRQLLLTGGFELRQWASNRPEVIQHLPSEARSQNSELWLSQKSTDLLEGTLGLLWNCLTDSFSYKPSQSGCLEPTLRNVYSVLASQYDPLGYLIPFTTRAKVLVQDLWKNNLGWDDPITSDSLLTRWQDWQQELQNLNRIAIPRCYTPIVGHVEILNRDLHIFCDASERAYGSVAYMRTENSEGHVHVSFVLAHSRVAPRKQMTIPRLELSAALTGAQVANILQSELTVDISRVILWSDSATVLQWLKSDSCRYKVFVGTWVAEIQSLTNIESWRYVDSVSNPADIITRGQPLKDLIPPGRWSNGPNFLHQPESCWPTLPADEPEPEAELKKSAVCLHVSTSPDIPLPDANQFSTWTELLKASVTSHHGAAPSTTQSIDDSERYISAEKLLIQRAQKDSFPEEFKALATERPLPSNSRLASLSPEYDKASGLIRVGGRLRHAKHMELDAIHPIVLDPQHNLTKLLIKDCDSSLFHPGPERVFAELRRRYWILRGREAIKKHQYQCMDCQKCRAKPGIPRMADLPPTRLRLYKPPFYSTGMDCFGPFTVKIGRRTEKRWGIVFKCLTTRCAHLDLLESLDTDAFLMSLRRFIARRGKPFELLCDNGTNFVGGDKEMKAAYDAMVPQLRDQLAEQQISFRFIPPGAPHFGGAWEREVKSVKQALKVVLKDQTVTETVLRTVLIEVEGILNAKPLGYVSSDVSDLDPVTPSILLMGRHDSSLPQVLYDSSNLLGTRRWKHSQVLADHFWSRFIHYYLPNLQERQKWRTDGREIGLDQVVLIVDPRACWPNIS
;
A
#
# COMPACT_ATOMS: atom_id res chain seq x y z
N MET A 1 8.11 -0.65 6.12
CA MET A 1 6.77 -1.25 6.27
C MET A 1 5.73 -0.14 6.34
N THR A 2 5.08 0.14 5.22
CA THR A 2 3.92 1.04 5.12
C THR A 2 2.66 0.25 5.50
N SER A 3 2.28 0.28 6.77
CA SER A 3 0.95 -0.21 7.18
C SER A 3 -0.09 0.83 6.77
N SER A 4 -0.88 0.52 5.75
CA SER A 4 -2.16 1.19 5.48
C SER A 4 -3.12 0.94 6.64
N SER A 5 -3.19 1.87 7.58
CA SER A 5 -4.30 1.93 8.53
C SER A 5 -5.36 2.87 7.97
N HIS A 6 -6.45 2.30 7.45
CA HIS A 6 -7.69 3.03 7.19
C HIS A 6 -8.28 3.52 8.52
N LEU A 7 -8.06 4.78 8.86
CA LEU A 7 -8.77 5.48 9.93
C LEU A 7 -9.80 6.42 9.28
N THR A 8 -11.05 5.96 9.25
CA THR A 8 -12.22 6.73 8.82
C THR A 8 -12.58 7.73 9.93
N TYR A 9 -12.32 9.03 9.72
CA TYR A 9 -12.77 10.10 10.62
C TYR A 9 -14.17 10.57 10.18
N ILE A 10 -15.19 10.38 11.03
CA ILE A 10 -16.56 10.93 10.86
C ILE A 10 -17.00 11.48 12.21
N ARG A 11 -17.64 12.67 12.25
CA ARG A 11 -18.30 13.15 13.47
C ARG A 11 -19.57 13.98 13.20
N SER A 12 -20.57 13.74 14.04
CA SER A 12 -21.81 14.51 14.25
C SER A 12 -22.00 14.82 15.75
N HIS A 13 -22.90 15.75 16.10
CA HIS A 13 -23.06 16.30 17.45
C HIS A 13 -24.54 16.41 17.86
N LEU A 14 -24.87 16.17 19.15
CA LEU A 14 -26.11 16.64 19.79
C LEU A 14 -25.92 17.04 21.28
N LEU A 15 -26.28 18.31 21.50
CA LEU A 15 -26.82 19.11 22.63
C LEU A 15 -26.85 18.64 24.12
N ARG A 16 -26.53 19.61 24.99
CA ARG A 16 -26.75 19.70 26.45
C ARG A 16 -28.25 19.82 26.80
N ILE A 17 -28.69 19.13 27.86
CA ILE A 17 -29.97 19.37 28.54
C ILE A 17 -29.70 20.03 29.92
N ARG A 18 -30.35 21.17 30.19
CA ARG A 18 -30.44 21.81 31.52
C ARG A 18 -31.90 21.81 31.99
N HIS A 19 -32.09 21.52 33.28
CA HIS A 19 -33.37 21.53 34.01
C HIS A 19 -33.96 22.92 34.23
N ARG A 20 -35.31 23.05 34.12
CA ARG A 20 -36.30 23.71 35.03
C ARG A 20 -37.60 23.95 34.24
N ARG A 21 -38.74 23.32 34.59
CA ARG A 21 -39.76 23.59 35.64
C ARG A 21 -40.77 24.70 35.28
N ASP A 22 -42.04 24.26 35.23
CA ASP A 22 -43.29 24.88 35.69
C ASP A 22 -44.12 25.81 34.76
N HIS A 23 -45.20 25.22 34.21
CA HIS A 23 -46.64 25.50 34.46
C HIS A 23 -47.33 26.80 33.92
N PRO A 24 -48.69 26.86 33.81
CA PRO A 24 -49.43 26.72 32.53
C PRO A 24 -50.53 27.80 32.29
N ASP A 25 -51.51 27.46 31.42
CA ASP A 25 -52.87 28.04 31.17
C ASP A 25 -53.00 29.07 30.01
N HIS A 26 -53.97 29.03 29.08
CA HIS A 26 -55.22 28.25 28.92
C HIS A 26 -55.74 28.26 27.45
N GLN A 27 -56.36 27.14 27.02
CA GLN A 27 -57.54 26.92 26.12
C GLN A 27 -57.56 27.41 24.64
N GLY A 28 -58.00 26.62 23.64
CA GLY A 28 -58.63 25.29 23.69
C GLY A 28 -59.00 24.60 22.34
N MET A 29 -59.62 23.40 22.50
CA MET A 29 -60.38 22.50 21.58
C MET A 29 -59.65 21.81 20.40
N ARG A 30 -59.78 20.50 20.08
CA ARG A 30 -60.42 19.26 20.63
C ARG A 30 -60.04 18.10 19.66
N LEU A 31 -59.53 16.92 20.06
CA LEU A 31 -60.25 15.63 20.27
C LEU A 31 -59.23 14.47 20.55
N ASP A 32 -59.68 13.46 21.32
CA ASP A 32 -58.95 12.50 22.19
C ASP A 32 -58.10 11.36 21.58
N PRO A 33 -57.20 10.76 22.39
CA PRO A 33 -57.20 9.29 22.57
C PRO A 33 -57.02 8.79 24.04
N TYR A 34 -57.60 7.62 24.34
CA TYR A 34 -57.40 6.78 25.56
C TYR A 34 -56.81 5.40 25.13
N PRO A 35 -56.29 4.52 26.02
CA PRO A 35 -55.28 4.72 27.06
C PRO A 35 -54.09 3.73 26.98
N LEU A 36 -53.04 4.05 27.73
CA LEU A 36 -51.83 3.26 27.99
C LEU A 36 -52.10 2.04 28.89
N ALA A 37 -51.55 0.88 28.50
CA ALA A 37 -51.21 -0.21 29.42
C ALA A 37 -49.69 -0.18 29.68
N GLN A 38 -49.32 -0.20 30.96
CA GLN A 38 -47.95 -0.10 31.47
C GLN A 38 -47.14 -1.38 31.20
N PHE A 39 -45.91 -1.22 30.71
CA PHE A 39 -44.85 -2.24 30.77
C PHE A 39 -43.60 -1.66 31.44
N PRO A 40 -42.80 -2.48 32.15
CA PRO A 40 -41.89 -2.04 33.20
C PRO A 40 -40.60 -1.42 32.64
N VAL A 41 -40.12 -0.42 33.36
CA VAL A 41 -38.80 0.21 33.20
C VAL A 41 -37.73 -0.84 33.50
N LEU A 42 -37.06 -1.33 32.45
CA LEU A 42 -35.76 -1.98 32.58
C LEU A 42 -34.69 -0.89 32.49
N HIS A 43 -33.94 -0.72 33.58
CA HIS A 43 -32.74 0.10 33.63
C HIS A 43 -31.79 -0.29 32.48
N PRO A 44 -31.27 0.67 31.69
CA PRO A 44 -30.17 0.38 30.80
C PRO A 44 -28.89 0.26 31.63
N ASP A 45 -28.22 -0.89 31.54
CA ASP A 45 -26.81 -0.98 31.94
C ASP A 45 -26.02 0.14 31.25
N PRO A 46 -25.11 0.82 31.96
CA PRO A 46 -24.40 1.96 31.41
C PRO A 46 -23.46 1.48 30.30
N ILE A 47 -23.77 1.86 29.07
CA ILE A 47 -22.82 1.82 27.95
C ILE A 47 -21.58 2.59 28.42
N ALA A 48 -20.42 1.92 28.47
CA ALA A 48 -19.15 2.57 28.74
C ALA A 48 -18.82 3.52 27.58
N VAL A 49 -19.32 4.75 27.67
CA VAL A 49 -19.05 5.82 26.71
C VAL A 49 -17.68 6.41 27.04
N TYR A 50 -16.69 6.20 26.18
CA TYR A 50 -15.42 6.90 26.26
C TYR A 50 -15.64 8.37 25.88
N ASN A 51 -15.63 9.28 26.87
CA ASN A 51 -15.71 10.71 26.62
C ASN A 51 -14.41 11.23 25.98
N ALA A 52 -14.53 12.21 25.07
CA ALA A 52 -13.36 12.79 24.41
C ALA A 52 -12.57 13.79 25.27
N ASP A 53 -12.96 14.01 26.53
CA ASP A 53 -12.41 15.06 27.39
C ASP A 53 -10.91 14.86 27.67
N ASN A 54 -10.42 13.62 27.64
CA ASN A 54 -8.99 13.29 27.82
C ASN A 54 -8.17 13.26 26.52
N LEU A 55 -8.80 13.46 25.35
CA LEU A 55 -8.16 13.22 24.04
C LEU A 55 -7.65 14.48 23.32
N ARG A 56 -7.75 15.67 23.95
CA ARG A 56 -7.25 16.96 23.43
C ARG A 56 -7.52 17.15 21.91
N LEU A 57 -8.73 16.82 21.45
CA LEU A 57 -9.08 16.90 20.03
C LEU A 57 -9.33 18.35 19.60
N SER A 58 -8.84 18.70 18.40
CA SER A 58 -8.99 20.03 17.78
C SER A 58 -10.46 20.38 17.49
N GLU A 59 -10.78 21.67 17.44
CA GLU A 59 -12.05 22.16 16.92
C GLU A 59 -12.12 22.04 15.40
N HIS A 60 -13.33 21.84 14.86
CA HIS A 60 -13.55 21.64 13.42
C HIS A 60 -14.66 22.55 12.89
N SER A 61 -14.37 23.31 11.82
CA SER A 61 -15.37 24.01 11.01
C SER A 61 -15.47 23.37 9.63
N TYR A 62 -16.68 23.22 9.10
CA TYR A 62 -16.95 22.71 7.76
C TYR A 62 -17.89 23.65 6.97
N PRO A 63 -17.54 24.00 5.71
CA PRO A 63 -18.26 24.99 4.91
C PRO A 63 -19.49 24.37 4.23
N VAL A 64 -20.48 23.91 5.00
CA VAL A 64 -21.67 23.21 4.49
C VAL A 64 -22.39 24.02 3.40
N SER A 65 -22.53 25.33 3.59
CA SER A 65 -23.13 26.25 2.60
C SER A 65 -22.33 26.36 1.30
N ALA A 66 -21.00 26.18 1.32
CA ALA A 66 -20.18 26.14 0.11
C ALA A 66 -20.33 24.80 -0.62
N LEU A 67 -20.43 23.69 0.13
CA LEU A 67 -20.66 22.35 -0.43
C LEU A 67 -22.04 22.24 -1.09
N GLN A 68 -23.08 22.81 -0.48
CA GLN A 68 -24.42 22.86 -1.07
C GLN A 68 -24.46 23.75 -2.31
N ARG A 69 -23.72 24.87 -2.33
CA ARG A 69 -23.58 25.68 -3.56
C ARG A 69 -22.90 24.90 -4.68
N LYS A 70 -21.82 24.17 -4.37
CA LYS A 70 -20.99 23.45 -5.33
C LYS A 70 -21.60 22.15 -5.85
N TYR A 71 -22.32 21.41 -5.01
CA TYR A 71 -22.87 20.10 -5.35
C TYR A 71 -24.39 20.11 -5.28
N GLU A 72 -25.02 20.00 -6.44
CA GLU A 72 -26.47 20.13 -6.58
C GLU A 72 -27.25 19.09 -5.75
N HIS A 73 -26.72 17.86 -5.65
CA HIS A 73 -27.32 16.77 -4.86
C HIS A 73 -27.28 16.98 -3.35
N LEU A 74 -26.58 18.01 -2.85
CA LEU A 74 -26.52 18.37 -1.44
C LEU A 74 -27.46 19.52 -1.06
N ARG A 75 -27.99 20.29 -2.03
CA ARG A 75 -28.80 21.50 -1.79
C ARG A 75 -30.10 21.23 -1.06
N SER A 76 -30.71 20.06 -1.29
CA SER A 76 -31.98 19.66 -0.71
C SER A 76 -31.84 18.96 0.66
N LEU A 77 -30.62 18.75 1.14
CA LEU A 77 -30.36 18.00 2.37
C LEU A 77 -30.27 18.94 3.59
N PRO A 78 -30.91 18.63 4.72
CA PRO A 78 -30.85 19.43 5.94
C PRO A 78 -29.53 19.20 6.68
N LEU A 79 -28.42 19.63 6.08
CA LEU A 79 -27.08 19.55 6.65
C LEU A 79 -26.87 20.74 7.62
N PRO A 80 -26.60 20.50 8.91
CA PRO A 80 -26.38 21.57 9.87
C PRO A 80 -25.04 22.27 9.62
N LEU A 81 -24.99 23.59 9.85
CA LEU A 81 -23.77 24.38 9.73
C LEU A 81 -22.83 24.02 10.90
N ILE A 82 -21.60 23.61 10.60
CA ILE A 82 -20.62 23.19 11.60
C ILE A 82 -19.50 24.23 11.62
N ASP A 83 -19.46 25.03 12.67
CA ASP A 83 -18.40 26.01 12.88
C ASP A 83 -17.79 25.82 14.28
N GLN A 84 -16.46 25.68 14.34
CA GLN A 84 -15.66 25.48 15.54
C GLN A 84 -16.19 24.39 16.50
N ALA A 85 -16.72 23.30 15.94
CA ALA A 85 -17.30 22.23 16.73
C ALA A 85 -16.20 21.42 17.42
N LYS A 86 -16.17 21.48 18.76
CA LYS A 86 -15.27 20.65 19.56
C LYS A 86 -15.83 19.24 19.64
N PRO A 87 -15.04 18.22 19.33
CA PRO A 87 -15.65 16.96 19.01
C PRO A 87 -15.68 16.16 20.36
N LEU A 88 -16.88 15.73 20.83
CA LEU A 88 -17.20 15.25 22.21
C LEU A 88 -17.30 13.72 22.42
N LEU A 89 -17.85 12.97 21.46
CA LEU A 89 -17.97 11.50 21.49
C LEU A 89 -17.17 10.85 20.36
N LEU A 90 -16.36 9.83 20.64
CA LEU A 90 -15.74 8.98 19.62
C LEU A 90 -16.53 7.67 19.50
N ILE A 91 -16.88 7.29 18.28
CA ILE A 91 -17.62 6.07 17.99
C ILE A 91 -16.65 5.09 17.32
N GLY A 92 -16.37 3.98 18.00
CA GLY A 92 -15.49 2.94 17.48
C GLY A 92 -16.14 2.12 16.36
N SER A 93 -15.31 1.34 15.65
CA SER A 93 -15.74 0.43 14.59
C SER A 93 -16.55 -0.77 15.09
N ASP A 94 -16.64 -0.94 16.41
CA ASP A 94 -17.49 -1.88 17.15
C ASP A 94 -18.97 -1.45 17.22
N MET A 95 -19.29 -0.20 16.83
CA MET A 95 -20.66 0.32 16.76
C MET A 95 -21.12 0.62 15.31
N PRO A 96 -20.99 -0.32 14.35
CA PRO A 96 -21.27 -0.06 12.93
C PRO A 96 -22.74 0.23 12.67
N HIS A 97 -23.64 -0.23 13.55
CA HIS A 97 -25.08 -0.02 13.44
C HIS A 97 -25.51 1.45 13.51
N LEU A 98 -24.69 2.32 14.11
CA LEU A 98 -24.93 3.76 14.15
C LEU A 98 -24.55 4.46 12.83
N LEU A 99 -23.73 3.81 12.00
CA LEU A 99 -23.24 4.31 10.72
C LEU A 99 -24.03 3.77 9.52
N ILE A 100 -25.03 2.92 9.76
CA ILE A 100 -25.89 2.36 8.72
C ILE A 100 -26.78 3.48 8.13
N PRO A 101 -26.87 3.61 6.79
CA PRO A 101 -27.79 4.54 6.16
C PRO A 101 -29.24 4.25 6.55
N VAL A 102 -29.94 5.26 7.10
CA VAL A 102 -31.39 5.22 7.36
C VAL A 102 -32.21 5.79 6.21
N GLN A 103 -31.57 6.51 5.28
CA GLN A 103 -32.17 6.98 4.03
C GLN A 103 -31.28 6.60 2.83
N PRO A 104 -31.83 6.60 1.60
CA PRO A 104 -31.06 6.37 0.39
C PRO A 104 -29.83 7.29 0.34
N VAL A 105 -28.69 6.71 0.00
CA VAL A 105 -27.42 7.42 -0.10
C VAL A 105 -27.49 8.42 -1.26
N CYS A 106 -27.26 9.70 -0.95
CA CYS A 106 -27.22 10.77 -1.95
C CYS A 106 -25.83 10.80 -2.59
N MET A 107 -25.71 10.12 -3.73
CA MET A 107 -24.45 9.99 -4.47
C MET A 107 -24.17 11.24 -5.30
N GLY A 108 -22.95 11.77 -5.16
CA GLY A 108 -22.43 12.81 -6.05
C GLY A 108 -21.81 12.26 -7.34
N PRO A 109 -21.33 13.13 -8.23
CA PRO A 109 -20.54 12.73 -9.39
C PRO A 109 -19.26 11.97 -8.98
N PRO A 110 -18.57 11.27 -9.89
CA PRO A 110 -17.29 10.62 -9.60
C PRO A 110 -16.31 11.60 -8.93
N ASN A 111 -15.74 11.21 -7.76
CA ASN A 111 -14.90 12.04 -6.86
C ASN A 111 -15.62 13.17 -6.09
N GLY A 112 -16.94 13.25 -6.13
CA GLY A 112 -17.76 14.15 -5.31
C GLY A 112 -18.07 13.58 -3.91
N PRO A 113 -18.51 14.43 -2.97
CA PRO A 113 -18.98 13.99 -1.66
C PRO A 113 -20.29 13.22 -1.78
N ILE A 114 -20.41 12.15 -1.01
CA ILE A 114 -21.57 11.31 -0.82
C ILE A 114 -22.23 11.70 0.50
N ALA A 115 -23.52 11.97 0.52
CA ALA A 115 -24.25 12.21 1.76
C ALA A 115 -25.04 10.96 2.17
N VAL A 116 -24.89 10.57 3.42
CA VAL A 116 -25.50 9.39 4.02
C VAL A 116 -26.28 9.82 5.26
N CYS A 117 -27.60 9.72 5.23
CA CYS A 117 -28.40 9.89 6.43
C CYS A 117 -28.23 8.64 7.30
N THR A 118 -27.75 8.77 8.53
CA THR A 118 -27.58 7.67 9.50
C THR A 118 -28.50 7.87 10.71
N ARG A 119 -28.52 6.93 11.66
CA ARG A 119 -29.23 7.11 12.95
C ARG A 119 -28.69 8.30 13.77
N LEU A 120 -27.50 8.80 13.42
CA LEU A 120 -26.86 9.97 14.04
C LEU A 120 -27.09 11.26 13.23
N GLY A 121 -27.97 11.24 12.22
CA GLY A 121 -28.23 12.35 11.30
C GLY A 121 -27.45 12.23 9.98
N TRP A 122 -27.48 13.30 9.19
CA TRP A 122 -26.77 13.37 7.90
C TRP A 122 -25.26 13.41 8.09
N THR A 123 -24.56 12.52 7.39
CA THR A 123 -23.10 12.43 7.35
C THR A 123 -22.60 12.61 5.92
N LEU A 124 -21.49 13.29 5.74
CA LEU A 124 -20.84 13.48 4.44
C LEU A 124 -19.58 12.61 4.37
N GLN A 125 -19.46 11.81 3.33
CA GLN A 125 -18.33 10.94 3.04
C GLN A 125 -17.75 11.32 1.68
N ALA A 126 -16.46 11.66 1.61
CA ALA A 126 -15.82 11.97 0.33
C ALA A 126 -14.55 11.13 0.18
N SER A 127 -14.30 10.63 -1.03
CA SER A 127 -12.99 10.09 -1.37
C SER A 127 -12.01 11.24 -1.51
N TYR A 128 -11.07 11.35 -0.58
CA TYR A 128 -9.94 12.26 -0.75
C TYR A 128 -8.94 11.58 -1.69
N SER A 129 -9.23 11.61 -3.00
CA SER A 129 -8.18 11.38 -3.97
C SER A 129 -7.25 12.59 -3.87
N ARG A 130 -6.17 12.47 -3.10
CA ARG A 130 -5.02 13.33 -3.33
C ARG A 130 -4.58 13.01 -4.77
N MET A 131 -4.92 13.87 -5.72
CA MET A 131 -4.02 14.05 -6.84
C MET A 131 -2.66 14.38 -6.20
N CYS A 132 -1.75 13.41 -6.19
CA CYS A 132 -0.34 13.68 -5.92
C CYS A 132 0.22 14.44 -7.13
N LEU A 133 -0.20 15.70 -7.27
CA LEU A 133 0.29 16.63 -8.29
C LEU A 133 1.74 17.08 -8.01
N TRP A 134 2.28 16.76 -6.83
CA TRP A 134 3.66 17.06 -6.43
C TRP A 134 4.57 15.84 -6.50
N GLN A 135 4.41 14.98 -7.52
CA GLN A 135 5.38 13.88 -7.76
C GLN A 135 6.81 14.40 -7.97
N ILE A 136 6.97 15.67 -8.38
CA ILE A 136 8.26 16.36 -8.52
C ILE A 136 8.86 16.77 -7.16
N ASP A 137 8.04 17.01 -6.12
CA ASP A 137 8.49 17.32 -4.75
C ASP A 137 8.75 16.05 -3.91
N THR A 138 8.77 14.89 -4.56
CA THR A 138 9.23 13.64 -3.94
C THR A 138 10.61 13.35 -4.47
N LEU A 139 11.61 13.40 -3.58
CA LEU A 139 12.93 12.85 -3.85
C LEU A 139 12.78 11.46 -4.50
N PRO A 140 13.49 11.17 -5.61
CA PRO A 140 13.51 9.85 -6.23
C PRO A 140 14.32 8.85 -5.39
N TYR A 141 14.14 8.88 -4.06
CA TYR A 141 14.77 7.97 -3.12
C TYR A 141 13.94 6.67 -3.07
N VAL A 142 14.58 5.56 -3.43
CA VAL A 142 13.99 4.22 -3.33
C VAL A 142 14.82 3.43 -2.33
N ASN A 143 14.22 3.01 -1.22
CA ASN A 143 14.90 2.17 -0.25
C ASN A 143 15.20 0.80 -0.87
N GLU A 144 16.49 0.52 -1.12
CA GLU A 144 16.98 -0.69 -1.81
C GLU A 144 16.53 -1.99 -1.14
N LYS A 145 16.35 -2.00 0.18
CA LYS A 145 15.84 -3.17 0.93
C LYS A 145 14.40 -3.55 0.56
N THR A 146 13.69 -2.67 -0.14
CA THR A 146 12.31 -2.84 -0.62
C THR A 146 12.21 -2.95 -2.15
N ALA A 147 13.31 -2.74 -2.89
CA ALA A 147 13.32 -2.68 -4.35
C ALA A 147 13.46 -4.07 -5.00
N THR A 148 12.60 -5.02 -4.64
CA THR A 148 12.44 -6.22 -5.46
C THR A 148 11.56 -5.88 -6.66
N ARG A 149 12.08 -6.06 -7.89
CA ARG A 149 11.28 -5.96 -9.13
C ARG A 149 9.99 -6.76 -8.97
N SER A 150 8.87 -6.17 -9.36
CA SER A 150 7.59 -6.87 -9.27
C SER A 150 7.59 -8.09 -10.19
N LYS A 151 6.72 -9.08 -9.93
CA LYS A 151 6.53 -10.21 -10.85
C LYS A 151 6.15 -9.74 -12.26
N GLN A 152 5.44 -8.62 -12.38
CA GLN A 152 5.07 -8.02 -13.65
C GLN A 152 6.28 -7.39 -14.37
N ASP A 153 7.18 -6.73 -13.65
CA ASP A 153 8.41 -6.18 -14.23
C ASP A 153 9.35 -7.28 -14.73
N GLN A 154 9.47 -8.36 -13.96
CA GLN A 154 10.25 -9.53 -14.37
C GLN A 154 9.67 -10.15 -15.64
N TYR A 155 8.35 -10.34 -15.69
CA TYR A 155 7.67 -10.85 -16.88
C TYR A 155 7.83 -9.94 -18.10
N ALA A 156 7.68 -8.62 -17.93
CA ALA A 156 7.89 -7.64 -18.99
C ALA A 156 9.33 -7.69 -19.56
N LEU A 157 10.34 -7.83 -18.69
CA LEU A 157 11.72 -8.04 -19.12
C LEU A 157 11.92 -9.37 -19.85
N THR A 158 11.32 -10.45 -19.36
CA THR A 158 11.37 -11.75 -20.05
C THR A 158 10.78 -11.65 -21.45
N LEU A 159 9.66 -10.95 -21.63
CA LEU A 159 9.07 -10.70 -22.96
C LEU A 159 10.06 -9.96 -23.87
N LEU A 160 10.67 -8.87 -23.40
CA LEU A 160 11.68 -8.12 -24.16
C LEU A 160 12.87 -9.01 -24.53
N GLN A 161 13.41 -9.77 -23.59
CA GLN A 161 14.57 -10.63 -23.82
C GLN A 161 14.29 -11.77 -24.80
N THR A 162 13.08 -12.33 -24.78
CA THR A 162 12.75 -13.53 -25.57
C THR A 162 12.14 -13.22 -26.93
N HIS A 163 11.45 -12.10 -27.09
CA HIS A 163 10.70 -11.78 -28.31
C HIS A 163 11.25 -10.57 -29.08
N THR A 164 12.23 -9.84 -28.55
CA THR A 164 12.89 -8.77 -29.31
C THR A 164 13.74 -9.37 -30.43
N THR A 165 13.56 -8.86 -31.65
CA THR A 165 14.28 -9.34 -32.85
C THR A 165 14.92 -8.16 -33.59
N LYS A 166 15.81 -8.43 -34.53
CA LYS A 166 16.35 -7.41 -35.45
C LYS A 166 15.71 -7.54 -36.83
N VAL A 167 15.36 -6.41 -37.42
CA VAL A 167 14.71 -6.30 -38.73
C VAL A 167 15.50 -5.32 -39.57
N GLU A 168 15.82 -5.71 -40.81
CA GLU A 168 16.49 -4.83 -41.76
C GLU A 168 15.50 -3.82 -42.35
N VAL A 169 15.86 -2.54 -42.31
CA VAL A 169 15.06 -1.44 -42.85
C VAL A 169 16.00 -0.49 -43.57
N SER A 170 15.86 -0.39 -44.89
CA SER A 170 16.67 0.53 -45.71
C SER A 170 18.18 0.37 -45.47
N GLY A 171 18.65 -0.89 -45.33
CA GLY A 171 20.06 -1.24 -45.09
C GLY A 171 20.54 -1.07 -43.64
N VAL A 172 19.65 -0.74 -42.69
CA VAL A 172 19.98 -0.60 -41.26
C VAL A 172 19.25 -1.66 -40.44
N MET A 173 19.98 -2.36 -39.57
CA MET A 173 19.43 -3.38 -38.67
C MET A 173 18.80 -2.72 -37.44
N ARG A 174 17.46 -2.65 -37.41
CA ARG A 174 16.70 -2.03 -36.32
C ARG A 174 16.11 -3.09 -35.39
N TYR A 175 15.94 -2.75 -34.12
CA TYR A 175 15.24 -3.63 -33.19
C TYR A 175 13.72 -3.56 -33.37
N ALA A 176 13.06 -4.71 -33.27
CA ALA A 176 11.62 -4.86 -33.19
C ALA A 176 11.24 -5.50 -31.85
N THR A 177 10.43 -4.81 -31.05
CA THR A 177 10.06 -5.25 -29.70
C THR A 177 8.58 -5.66 -29.63
N PRO A 178 8.20 -6.62 -28.77
CA PRO A 178 6.79 -6.86 -28.48
C PRO A 178 6.15 -5.66 -27.75
N LEU A 179 4.84 -5.49 -27.90
CA LEU A 179 4.06 -4.74 -26.92
C LEU A 179 3.96 -5.58 -25.64
N LEU A 180 4.21 -4.97 -24.48
CA LEU A 180 4.33 -5.69 -23.20
C LEU A 180 2.96 -6.09 -22.65
N ARG A 181 2.26 -7.00 -23.31
CA ARG A 181 0.92 -7.44 -22.93
C ARG A 181 0.93 -8.12 -21.56
N ARG A 182 -0.13 -7.92 -20.77
CA ARG A 182 -0.36 -8.64 -19.51
C ARG A 182 -0.54 -10.15 -19.78
N PRO A 183 -0.18 -11.02 -18.82
CA PRO A 183 -0.45 -12.46 -18.94
C PRO A 183 -1.94 -12.71 -19.14
N ASN A 184 -2.30 -13.59 -20.09
CA ASN A 184 -3.69 -13.92 -20.46
C ASN A 184 -4.52 -12.69 -20.89
N ALA A 185 -3.89 -11.66 -21.45
CA ALA A 185 -4.62 -10.54 -22.04
C ALA A 185 -5.56 -11.04 -23.15
N GLU A 186 -6.81 -10.60 -23.10
CA GLU A 186 -7.81 -10.91 -24.13
C GLU A 186 -7.41 -10.32 -25.47
N LEU A 187 -7.80 -11.01 -26.54
CA LEU A 187 -7.59 -10.53 -27.91
C LEU A 187 -8.49 -9.33 -28.19
N LEU A 188 -7.92 -8.26 -28.72
CA LEU A 188 -8.67 -7.04 -29.02
C LEU A 188 -9.34 -7.12 -30.40
N LYS A 189 -10.65 -6.88 -30.43
CA LYS A 189 -11.44 -6.72 -31.65
C LYS A 189 -12.37 -5.52 -31.55
N ALA A 190 -12.07 -4.48 -32.32
CA ALA A 190 -12.92 -3.32 -32.52
C ALA A 190 -13.14 -3.10 -34.02
N PRO A 191 -14.38 -2.87 -34.46
CA PRO A 191 -14.65 -2.51 -35.84
C PRO A 191 -14.17 -1.08 -36.13
N LYS A 192 -13.89 -0.76 -37.39
CA LYS A 192 -13.47 0.61 -37.81
C LYS A 192 -14.50 1.67 -37.39
N GLU A 193 -15.78 1.31 -37.34
CA GLU A 193 -16.89 2.15 -36.91
C GLU A 193 -16.73 2.69 -35.48
N ALA A 194 -15.96 1.99 -34.63
CA ALA A 194 -15.71 2.39 -33.23
C ALA A 194 -15.10 3.79 -33.12
N VAL A 195 -14.20 4.17 -34.04
CA VAL A 195 -13.50 5.47 -34.00
C VAL A 195 -14.03 6.49 -35.02
N MET A 196 -15.02 6.12 -35.84
CA MET A 196 -15.56 6.99 -36.90
C MET A 196 -16.16 8.29 -36.37
N ALA A 197 -16.84 8.23 -35.23
CA ALA A 197 -17.39 9.43 -34.58
C ALA A 197 -16.28 10.41 -34.16
N ASN A 198 -15.14 9.89 -33.71
CA ASN A 198 -13.99 10.68 -33.29
C ASN A 198 -13.32 11.35 -34.49
N LEU A 199 -13.10 10.61 -35.58
CA LEU A 199 -12.57 11.17 -36.83
C LEU A 199 -13.47 12.30 -37.37
N ARG A 200 -14.78 12.05 -37.47
CA ARG A 200 -15.75 13.07 -37.90
C ARG A 200 -15.75 14.30 -36.98
N SER A 201 -15.55 14.11 -35.68
CA SER A 201 -15.41 15.22 -34.73
C SER A 201 -14.13 16.02 -34.97
N THR A 202 -12.99 15.37 -35.18
CA THR A 202 -11.72 16.02 -35.50
C THR A 202 -11.82 16.83 -36.79
N GLU A 203 -12.37 16.24 -37.86
CA GLU A 203 -12.57 16.92 -39.15
C GLU A 203 -13.49 18.13 -39.03
N ARG A 204 -14.62 18.01 -38.31
CA ARG A 204 -15.53 19.13 -38.05
C ARG A 204 -14.82 20.29 -37.34
N LYS A 205 -13.96 20.01 -36.35
CA LYS A 205 -13.17 21.04 -35.67
C LYS A 205 -12.16 21.68 -36.61
N LEU A 206 -11.42 20.88 -37.39
CA LEU A 206 -10.41 21.37 -38.33
C LEU A 206 -11.00 22.18 -39.49
N THR A 207 -12.27 21.96 -39.90
CA THR A 207 -12.95 22.84 -40.88
C THR A 207 -12.92 24.31 -40.50
N LYS A 208 -12.92 24.60 -39.20
CA LYS A 208 -13.01 25.97 -38.70
C LYS A 208 -11.68 26.72 -38.83
N ASP A 209 -10.59 26.00 -39.09
CA ASP A 209 -9.23 26.53 -39.20
C ASP A 209 -8.47 25.80 -40.32
N LEU A 210 -8.47 26.41 -41.51
CA LEU A 210 -7.88 25.83 -42.73
C LEU A 210 -6.37 25.59 -42.58
N ARG A 211 -5.64 26.50 -41.92
CA ARG A 211 -4.19 26.33 -41.71
C ARG A 211 -3.89 25.12 -40.84
N ARG A 212 -4.69 24.93 -39.78
CA ARG A 212 -4.55 23.78 -38.89
C ARG A 212 -4.96 22.46 -39.56
N ALA A 213 -5.94 22.51 -40.48
CA ALA A 213 -6.30 21.37 -41.32
C ALA A 213 -5.17 20.98 -42.28
N GLU A 214 -4.52 21.95 -42.93
CA GLU A 214 -3.35 21.72 -43.78
C GLU A 214 -2.18 21.14 -42.99
N SER A 215 -1.90 21.68 -41.80
CA SER A 215 -0.88 21.15 -40.90
C SER A 215 -1.18 19.71 -40.49
N TYR A 216 -2.41 19.40 -40.12
CA TYR A 216 -2.85 18.03 -39.80
C TYR A 216 -2.57 17.05 -40.94
N CYS A 217 -2.94 17.41 -42.16
CA CYS A 217 -2.72 16.58 -43.33
C CYS A 217 -1.23 16.43 -43.64
N SER A 218 -0.45 17.51 -43.53
CA SER A 218 1.00 17.49 -43.72
C SER A 218 1.70 16.56 -42.72
N GLU A 219 1.36 16.65 -41.43
CA GLU A 219 1.95 15.79 -40.39
C GLU A 219 1.62 14.31 -40.62
N MET A 220 0.41 13.99 -41.09
CA MET A 220 0.04 12.61 -41.40
C MET A 220 0.81 12.07 -42.61
N ARG A 221 0.96 12.88 -43.68
CA ARG A 221 1.78 12.50 -44.85
C ARG A 221 3.24 12.29 -44.46
N LYS A 222 3.81 13.09 -43.57
CA LYS A 222 5.18 12.89 -43.05
C LYS A 222 5.35 11.53 -42.38
N LEU A 223 4.36 11.05 -41.62
CA LEU A 223 4.41 9.71 -41.02
C LEU A 223 4.41 8.60 -42.07
N GLN A 224 3.61 8.77 -43.14
CA GLN A 224 3.53 7.82 -44.25
C GLN A 224 4.82 7.81 -45.08
N GLU A 225 5.32 8.98 -45.48
CA GLU A 225 6.56 9.15 -46.24
C GLU A 225 7.79 8.61 -45.49
N ALA A 226 7.81 8.75 -44.16
CA ALA A 226 8.86 8.19 -43.30
C ALA A 226 8.75 6.66 -43.11
N GLY A 227 7.67 6.03 -43.60
CA GLY A 227 7.42 4.59 -43.42
C GLY A 227 7.13 4.18 -41.97
N TYR A 228 6.67 5.13 -41.14
CA TYR A 228 6.25 4.86 -39.76
C TYR A 228 4.83 4.28 -39.70
N VAL A 229 4.00 4.63 -40.66
CA VAL A 229 2.66 4.08 -40.86
C VAL A 229 2.52 3.56 -42.29
N ALA A 230 1.75 2.50 -42.47
CA ALA A 230 1.44 1.94 -43.79
C ALA A 230 -0.07 1.94 -44.01
N GLU A 231 -0.51 2.23 -45.24
CA GLU A 231 -1.90 2.02 -45.67
C GLU A 231 -2.11 0.52 -45.88
N ILE A 232 -3.20 -0.02 -45.33
CA ILE A 232 -3.56 -1.45 -45.40
C ILE A 232 -4.92 -1.58 -46.09
N SER A 233 -5.07 -2.60 -46.94
CA SER A 233 -6.35 -2.86 -47.60
C SER A 233 -7.41 -3.37 -46.60
N SER A 234 -8.70 -3.17 -46.90
CA SER A 234 -9.76 -3.70 -46.03
C SER A 234 -9.72 -5.24 -45.94
N GLN A 235 -9.31 -5.92 -47.01
CA GLN A 235 -9.19 -7.39 -47.03
C GLN A 235 -8.10 -7.89 -46.08
N GLU A 236 -6.93 -7.26 -46.08
CA GLU A 236 -5.83 -7.57 -45.14
C GLU A 236 -6.23 -7.24 -43.69
N ALA A 237 -6.96 -6.14 -43.50
CA ALA A 237 -7.44 -5.76 -42.18
C ALA A 237 -8.41 -6.81 -41.59
N ASP A 238 -9.32 -7.34 -42.41
CA ASP A 238 -10.32 -8.35 -42.01
C ASP A 238 -9.72 -9.75 -41.78
N GLN A 239 -8.58 -10.06 -42.39
CA GLN A 239 -7.85 -11.31 -42.18
C GLN A 239 -7.10 -11.38 -40.83
N SER A 240 -6.98 -10.25 -40.13
CA SER A 240 -6.21 -10.17 -38.89
C SER A 240 -6.94 -10.82 -37.72
N LEU A 241 -6.23 -11.64 -36.93
CA LEU A 241 -6.80 -12.27 -35.74
C LEU A 241 -7.28 -11.24 -34.71
N GLU A 242 -6.55 -10.13 -34.59
CA GLU A 242 -6.88 -8.97 -33.77
C GLU A 242 -7.07 -7.73 -34.64
N SER A 243 -7.87 -6.79 -34.15
CA SER A 243 -8.02 -5.49 -34.80
C SER A 243 -8.42 -4.45 -33.76
N TRP A 244 -7.61 -3.41 -33.61
CA TRP A 244 -7.95 -2.30 -32.71
C TRP A 244 -7.60 -0.97 -33.34
N TYR A 245 -8.55 -0.03 -33.25
CA TYR A 245 -8.43 1.29 -33.86
C TYR A 245 -8.25 2.36 -32.77
N ILE A 246 -7.17 3.13 -32.84
CA ILE A 246 -6.87 4.24 -31.94
C ILE A 246 -7.28 5.56 -32.60
N PRO A 247 -8.10 6.39 -31.92
CA PRO A 247 -8.48 7.69 -32.45
C PRO A 247 -7.37 8.72 -32.24
N HIS A 248 -7.34 9.74 -33.08
CA HIS A 248 -6.31 10.76 -33.06
C HIS A 248 -6.89 12.18 -33.25
N HIS A 249 -6.14 13.18 -32.78
CA HIS A 249 -6.52 14.58 -32.84
C HIS A 249 -5.29 15.51 -32.82
N MET A 250 -5.50 16.76 -33.22
CA MET A 250 -4.45 17.78 -33.24
C MET A 250 -4.34 18.55 -31.93
N VAL A 251 -3.12 18.70 -31.43
CA VAL A 251 -2.78 19.55 -30.27
C VAL A 251 -1.70 20.54 -30.69
N THR A 252 -1.83 21.78 -30.25
CA THR A 252 -0.80 22.81 -30.45
C THR A 252 -0.01 22.95 -29.16
N HIS A 253 1.31 22.74 -29.23
CA HIS A 253 2.21 22.85 -28.10
C HIS A 253 3.48 23.60 -28.52
N ASN A 254 3.85 24.65 -27.79
CA ASN A 254 4.95 25.56 -28.14
C ASN A 254 4.85 26.08 -29.59
N ASN A 255 3.65 26.50 -30.01
CA ASN A 255 3.33 26.95 -31.37
C ASN A 255 3.62 25.92 -32.48
N LYS A 256 3.83 24.64 -32.13
CA LYS A 256 3.95 23.53 -33.06
C LYS A 256 2.73 22.64 -32.96
N ASP A 257 2.14 22.39 -34.11
CA ASP A 257 1.02 21.48 -34.26
C ASP A 257 1.51 20.04 -34.29
N ARG A 258 0.86 19.16 -33.51
CA ARG A 258 1.21 17.74 -33.35
C ARG A 258 -0.04 16.86 -33.39
N ILE A 259 0.07 15.69 -34.01
CA ILE A 259 -0.97 14.66 -33.96
C ILE A 259 -0.76 13.79 -32.72
N VAL A 260 -1.82 13.63 -31.93
CA VAL A 260 -1.84 12.78 -30.73
C VAL A 260 -2.77 11.59 -30.98
N PHE A 261 -2.25 10.38 -30.77
CA PHE A 261 -2.98 9.13 -30.86
C PHE A 261 -3.39 8.66 -29.45
N ASN A 262 -4.68 8.43 -29.24
CA ASN A 262 -5.22 8.10 -27.93
C ASN A 262 -5.29 6.57 -27.73
N CYS A 263 -4.21 5.99 -27.20
CA CYS A 263 -4.14 4.57 -26.85
C CYS A 263 -4.91 4.19 -25.56
N SER A 264 -5.49 5.18 -24.86
CA SER A 264 -6.39 4.97 -23.72
C SER A 264 -7.86 5.07 -24.09
N TYR A 265 -8.17 5.17 -25.39
CA TYR A 265 -9.55 5.12 -25.86
C TYR A 265 -10.18 3.77 -25.52
N SER A 266 -11.37 3.82 -24.90
CA SER A 266 -12.11 2.63 -24.50
C SER A 266 -13.23 2.31 -25.48
N PHE A 267 -13.32 1.03 -25.85
CA PHE A 267 -14.42 0.48 -26.64
C PHE A 267 -14.90 -0.82 -25.99
N GLN A 268 -16.21 -0.95 -25.78
CA GLN A 268 -16.84 -2.08 -25.08
C GLN A 268 -16.19 -2.44 -23.73
N GLY A 269 -15.66 -1.44 -23.00
CA GLY A 269 -15.04 -1.64 -21.69
C GLY A 269 -13.55 -2.05 -21.73
N HIS A 270 -12.95 -2.16 -22.91
CA HIS A 270 -11.52 -2.44 -23.08
C HIS A 270 -10.78 -1.21 -23.60
N ALA A 271 -9.55 -0.99 -23.15
CA ALA A 271 -8.62 -0.01 -23.72
C ALA A 271 -7.24 -0.64 -23.92
N LEU A 272 -6.52 -0.21 -24.96
CA LEU A 272 -5.20 -0.77 -25.28
C LEU A 272 -4.21 -0.62 -24.12
N ASN A 273 -4.15 0.55 -23.50
CA ASN A 273 -3.25 0.76 -22.35
C ASN A 273 -3.57 -0.09 -21.11
N ASP A 274 -4.81 -0.57 -20.95
CA ASP A 274 -5.19 -1.41 -19.80
C ASP A 274 -4.63 -2.83 -19.93
N ILE A 275 -4.46 -3.34 -21.16
CA ILE A 275 -3.91 -4.66 -21.43
C ILE A 275 -2.38 -4.69 -21.50
N LEU A 276 -1.73 -3.53 -21.51
CA LEU A 276 -0.27 -3.40 -21.55
C LEU A 276 0.32 -3.18 -20.15
N LEU A 277 1.52 -3.70 -19.94
CA LEU A 277 2.39 -3.44 -18.80
C LEU A 277 3.28 -2.24 -19.13
N PRO A 278 3.50 -1.29 -18.20
CA PRO A 278 4.48 -0.22 -18.41
C PRO A 278 5.91 -0.74 -18.56
N GLY A 279 6.22 -1.88 -17.92
CA GLY A 279 7.58 -2.35 -17.73
C GLY A 279 8.33 -1.56 -16.64
N PRO A 280 9.51 -2.04 -16.21
CA PRO A 280 10.32 -1.35 -15.23
C PRO A 280 10.95 -0.08 -15.79
N ILE A 281 11.34 0.84 -14.91
CA ILE A 281 12.15 2.01 -15.27
C ILE A 281 13.59 1.52 -15.56
N LEU A 282 13.99 1.53 -16.84
CA LEU A 282 15.30 1.08 -17.30
C LEU A 282 16.33 2.20 -17.46
N GLY A 283 15.85 3.43 -17.64
CA GLY A 283 16.69 4.61 -17.81
C GLY A 283 17.11 5.23 -16.49
N PRO A 284 18.11 6.14 -16.52
CA PRO A 284 18.51 6.92 -15.36
C PRO A 284 17.39 7.89 -14.94
N SER A 285 17.44 8.33 -13.68
CA SER A 285 16.53 9.37 -13.20
C SER A 285 16.84 10.71 -13.86
N LEU A 286 15.81 11.54 -14.07
CA LEU A 286 15.96 12.92 -14.57
C LEU A 286 17.01 13.69 -13.73
N LEU A 287 16.86 13.62 -12.40
CA LEU A 287 17.73 14.29 -11.45
C LEU A 287 19.18 13.81 -11.60
N GLY A 288 19.39 12.49 -11.71
CA GLY A 288 20.71 11.90 -11.91
C GLY A 288 21.41 12.39 -13.18
N VAL A 289 20.68 12.44 -14.31
CA VAL A 289 21.22 12.99 -15.57
C VAL A 289 21.60 14.46 -15.40
N MET A 290 20.76 15.27 -14.73
CA MET A 290 21.07 16.67 -14.48
C MET A 290 22.25 16.88 -13.54
N LEU A 291 22.39 16.06 -12.50
CA LEU A 291 23.52 16.12 -11.56
C LEU A 291 24.83 15.79 -12.26
N ARG A 292 24.88 14.74 -13.09
CA ARG A 292 26.07 14.36 -13.87
C ARG A 292 26.39 15.35 -14.99
N PHE A 293 25.36 15.96 -15.58
CA PHE A 293 25.56 17.00 -16.58
C PHE A 293 26.25 18.25 -16.02
N ARG A 294 26.38 18.38 -14.69
CA ARG A 294 27.04 19.48 -13.98
C ARG A 294 28.46 19.18 -13.52
N GLU A 295 28.98 17.97 -13.74
CA GLU A 295 30.23 17.54 -13.12
C GLU A 295 31.49 18.17 -13.71
N HIS A 296 31.55 18.29 -15.04
CA HIS A 296 32.76 18.64 -15.75
C HIS A 296 32.59 19.88 -16.65
N PRO A 297 33.67 20.58 -16.99
CA PRO A 297 33.60 21.88 -17.66
C PRO A 297 33.15 21.85 -19.12
N VAL A 298 33.31 20.75 -19.85
CA VAL A 298 32.87 20.64 -21.25
C VAL A 298 31.58 19.85 -21.30
N ALA A 299 30.48 20.45 -21.73
CA ALA A 299 29.17 19.81 -21.78
C ALA A 299 28.72 19.54 -23.21
N ILE A 300 28.00 18.44 -23.39
CA ILE A 300 27.34 18.06 -24.63
C ILE A 300 25.87 17.76 -24.38
N SER A 301 25.02 18.21 -25.30
CA SER A 301 23.60 17.93 -25.34
C SER A 301 23.23 17.45 -26.73
N GLY A 302 22.42 16.40 -26.84
CA GLY A 302 21.89 15.89 -28.10
C GLY A 302 20.51 15.26 -27.93
N ASP A 303 19.83 15.03 -29.03
CA ASP A 303 18.46 14.53 -29.08
C ASP A 303 18.35 13.35 -30.08
N VAL A 304 17.68 12.27 -29.68
CA VAL A 304 17.38 11.16 -30.59
C VAL A 304 16.19 11.55 -31.45
N LYS A 305 16.41 11.66 -32.76
CA LYS A 305 15.35 11.94 -33.73
C LYS A 305 14.24 10.90 -33.63
N GLY A 306 13.06 11.29 -33.16
CA GLY A 306 11.89 10.41 -33.11
C GLY A 306 12.17 9.08 -32.41
N MET A 307 12.70 9.13 -31.19
CA MET A 307 13.21 7.97 -30.43
C MET A 307 12.31 6.72 -30.50
N PHE A 308 11.01 6.85 -30.21
CA PHE A 308 10.08 5.72 -30.25
C PHE A 308 9.93 5.11 -31.65
N HIS A 309 9.93 5.96 -32.69
CA HIS A 309 9.79 5.53 -34.08
C HIS A 309 11.05 4.82 -34.60
N GLN A 310 12.15 4.81 -33.85
CA GLN A 310 13.33 4.03 -34.24
C GLN A 310 13.15 2.53 -34.00
N VAL A 311 12.21 2.15 -33.14
CA VAL A 311 11.92 0.75 -32.78
C VAL A 311 10.69 0.26 -33.53
N ARG A 312 10.83 -0.90 -34.18
CA ARG A 312 9.77 -1.54 -34.97
C ARG A 312 8.79 -2.31 -34.07
N LEU A 313 7.56 -2.45 -34.55
CA LEU A 313 6.59 -3.37 -33.96
C LEU A 313 6.74 -4.76 -34.55
N LEU A 314 6.53 -5.80 -33.73
CA LEU A 314 6.37 -7.16 -34.23
C LEU A 314 5.10 -7.27 -35.09
N PRO A 315 5.09 -8.11 -36.15
CA PRO A 315 3.92 -8.28 -37.02
C PRO A 315 2.63 -8.62 -36.28
N SER A 316 2.71 -9.38 -35.18
CA SER A 316 1.57 -9.76 -34.33
C SER A 316 0.93 -8.59 -33.59
N ASP A 317 1.66 -7.50 -33.35
CA ASP A 317 1.20 -6.36 -32.55
C ASP A 317 0.76 -5.16 -33.40
N LYS A 318 1.06 -5.13 -34.70
CA LYS A 318 0.63 -4.04 -35.59
C LYS A 318 -0.90 -3.90 -35.70
N PRO A 319 -1.70 -5.00 -35.77
CA PRO A 319 -3.15 -4.89 -35.93
C PRO A 319 -3.89 -4.17 -34.78
N ILE A 320 -3.28 -4.10 -33.59
CA ILE A 320 -3.88 -3.47 -32.41
C ILE A 320 -3.55 -1.96 -32.27
N VAL A 321 -2.82 -1.41 -33.24
CA VAL A 321 -2.47 0.02 -33.33
C VAL A 321 -2.83 0.59 -34.71
N ARG A 322 -4.05 0.32 -35.18
CA ARG A 322 -4.58 0.87 -36.44
C ARG A 322 -5.29 2.19 -36.22
N PHE A 323 -5.45 2.99 -37.27
CA PHE A 323 -6.26 4.22 -37.23
C PHE A 323 -6.86 4.51 -38.61
N LEU A 324 -7.78 5.49 -38.66
CA LEU A 324 -8.51 5.85 -39.87
C LEU A 324 -8.16 7.25 -40.33
N TRP A 325 -7.88 7.44 -41.61
CA TRP A 325 -7.61 8.77 -42.17
C TRP A 325 -8.09 8.89 -43.62
N ARG A 326 -8.44 10.10 -44.05
CA ARG A 326 -8.99 10.40 -45.38
C ARG A 326 -8.66 11.80 -45.90
N ASP A 327 -7.52 12.34 -45.48
CA ASP A 327 -7.01 13.64 -45.95
C ASP A 327 -8.07 14.76 -46.02
N MET A 328 -8.95 14.84 -45.02
CA MET A 328 -10.08 15.79 -44.93
C MET A 328 -11.18 15.66 -46.02
N GLN A 329 -11.12 14.64 -46.89
CA GLN A 329 -12.12 14.33 -47.92
C GLN A 329 -13.33 13.61 -47.31
N ARG A 330 -14.27 14.39 -46.75
CA ARG A 330 -15.36 13.85 -45.90
C ARG A 330 -16.42 13.02 -46.63
N THR A 331 -16.49 13.17 -47.94
CA THR A 331 -17.40 12.41 -48.81
C THR A 331 -16.88 11.01 -49.09
N GLU A 332 -15.59 10.75 -48.88
CA GLU A 332 -14.95 9.47 -49.15
C GLU A 332 -14.92 8.57 -47.91
N GLN A 333 -14.87 7.26 -48.14
CA GLN A 333 -14.63 6.28 -47.08
C GLN A 333 -13.18 6.41 -46.57
N PRO A 334 -12.94 6.38 -45.25
CA PRO A 334 -11.58 6.48 -44.76
C PRO A 334 -10.76 5.23 -45.02
N LYS A 335 -9.49 5.48 -45.32
CA LYS A 335 -8.46 4.46 -45.46
C LYS A 335 -7.98 4.01 -44.09
N ILE A 336 -7.52 2.77 -44.03
CA ILE A 336 -6.99 2.15 -42.82
C ILE A 336 -5.48 2.28 -42.83
N TYR A 337 -4.93 2.82 -41.75
CA TYR A 337 -3.49 2.94 -41.55
C TYR A 337 -3.06 2.12 -40.34
N GLU A 338 -1.87 1.56 -40.41
CA GLU A 338 -1.30 0.70 -39.39
C GLU A 338 0.11 1.17 -39.02
N TRP A 339 0.36 1.32 -37.71
CA TRP A 339 1.69 1.66 -37.21
C TRP A 339 2.69 0.52 -37.43
N GLN A 340 3.86 0.87 -37.97
CA GLN A 340 4.97 -0.05 -38.23
C GLN A 340 6.08 0.03 -37.15
N VAL A 341 6.02 1.06 -36.33
CA VAL A 341 6.97 1.41 -35.26
C VAL A 341 6.20 1.67 -33.97
N LEU A 342 6.87 1.69 -32.82
CA LEU A 342 6.21 2.01 -31.55
C LEU A 342 5.58 3.41 -31.62
N PRO A 343 4.24 3.55 -31.49
CA PRO A 343 3.62 4.86 -31.49
C PRO A 343 3.82 5.55 -30.15
N PHE A 344 3.74 6.88 -30.18
CA PHE A 344 3.60 7.66 -28.97
C PHE A 344 2.21 7.41 -28.33
N GLY A 345 2.17 7.22 -27.02
CA GLY A 345 0.93 7.06 -26.25
C GLY A 345 0.65 5.66 -25.70
N THR A 346 1.40 4.63 -26.12
CA THR A 346 1.33 3.33 -25.43
C THR A 346 2.12 3.37 -24.13
N THR A 347 1.62 2.66 -23.12
CA THR A 347 2.21 2.64 -21.77
C THR A 347 3.58 1.96 -21.73
N CYS A 348 3.86 1.01 -22.64
CA CYS A 348 5.12 0.27 -22.70
C CYS A 348 6.20 0.90 -23.59
N SER A 349 5.85 1.83 -24.50
CA SER A 349 6.81 2.42 -25.46
C SER A 349 8.11 2.91 -24.81
N PRO A 350 8.10 3.64 -23.67
CA PRO A 350 9.33 4.08 -23.01
C PRO A 350 10.26 2.93 -22.60
N CYS A 351 9.72 1.90 -21.95
CA CYS A 351 10.52 0.74 -21.53
C CYS A 351 11.10 0.01 -22.75
N CYS A 352 10.28 -0.26 -23.78
CA CYS A 352 10.72 -0.96 -24.98
C CYS A 352 11.83 -0.20 -25.73
N THR A 353 11.68 1.12 -25.87
CA THR A 353 12.64 1.95 -26.60
C THR A 353 13.96 2.12 -25.85
N ILE A 354 13.92 2.32 -24.53
CA ILE A 354 15.14 2.36 -23.71
C ILE A 354 15.85 1.00 -23.72
N TYR A 355 15.11 -0.10 -23.65
CA TYR A 355 15.66 -1.44 -23.78
C TYR A 355 16.40 -1.61 -25.11
N ALA A 356 15.76 -1.27 -26.24
CA ALA A 356 16.39 -1.35 -27.55
C ALA A 356 17.66 -0.48 -27.65
N LEU A 357 17.63 0.74 -27.12
CA LEU A 357 18.80 1.63 -27.07
C LEU A 357 19.97 0.99 -26.29
N GLN A 358 19.68 0.41 -25.12
CA GLN A 358 20.69 -0.25 -24.29
C GLN A 358 21.21 -1.56 -24.92
N GLU A 359 20.38 -2.27 -25.68
CA GLU A 359 20.77 -3.48 -26.42
C GLU A 359 21.67 -3.18 -27.62
N ILE A 360 21.55 -2.00 -28.25
CA ILE A 360 22.49 -1.55 -29.30
C ILE A 360 23.89 -1.41 -28.69
N ALA A 361 23.99 -0.72 -27.56
CA ALA A 361 25.27 -0.50 -26.89
C ALA A 361 25.89 -1.81 -26.37
N GLN A 362 25.08 -2.69 -25.76
CA GLN A 362 25.56 -3.94 -25.17
C GLN A 362 26.00 -4.99 -26.20
N ASN A 363 25.29 -5.10 -27.33
CA ASN A 363 25.55 -6.11 -28.34
C ASN A 363 26.47 -5.62 -29.47
N HIS A 364 27.14 -4.47 -29.29
CA HIS A 364 28.09 -3.97 -30.28
C HIS A 364 29.37 -4.84 -30.27
N PRO A 365 29.89 -5.29 -31.43
CA PRO A 365 31.06 -6.16 -31.49
C PRO A 365 32.33 -5.61 -30.82
N GLN A 366 32.41 -4.28 -30.72
CA GLN A 366 33.46 -3.53 -30.01
C GLN A 366 32.82 -2.66 -28.93
N ALA A 367 32.02 -3.25 -28.04
CA ALA A 367 31.36 -2.50 -26.97
C ALA A 367 32.41 -1.98 -25.97
N ASP A 368 32.80 -0.72 -26.10
CA ASP A 368 33.57 -0.01 -25.09
C ASP A 368 32.73 0.12 -23.80
N PRO A 369 33.18 -0.43 -22.66
CA PRO A 369 32.46 -0.33 -21.39
C PRO A 369 32.13 1.11 -20.98
N ALA A 370 32.97 2.10 -21.35
CA ALA A 370 32.71 3.50 -21.05
C ALA A 370 31.51 4.01 -21.86
N LEU A 371 31.47 3.74 -23.17
CA LEU A 371 30.37 4.11 -24.05
C LEU A 371 29.04 3.46 -23.63
N VAL A 372 29.06 2.18 -23.23
CA VAL A 372 27.88 1.48 -22.70
C VAL A 372 27.37 2.13 -21.42
N ARG A 373 28.27 2.54 -20.52
CA ARG A 373 27.92 3.26 -19.29
C ARG A 373 27.27 4.58 -19.62
N THR A 374 27.83 5.36 -20.54
CA THR A 374 27.28 6.64 -21.00
C THR A 374 25.86 6.47 -21.54
N VAL A 375 25.60 5.47 -22.39
CA VAL A 375 24.23 5.21 -22.89
C VAL A 375 23.25 4.91 -21.75
N LYS A 376 23.69 4.20 -20.71
CA LYS A 376 22.86 3.85 -19.54
C LYS A 376 22.67 5.01 -18.55
N SER A 377 23.61 5.96 -18.45
CA SER A 377 23.60 7.00 -17.42
C SER A 377 23.23 8.41 -17.92
N SER A 378 23.36 8.66 -19.22
CA SER A 378 23.30 10.02 -19.80
C SER A 378 22.06 10.29 -20.65
N PHE A 379 21.25 9.26 -20.92
CA PHE A 379 20.01 9.39 -21.69
C PHE A 379 18.79 9.50 -20.78
N TYR A 380 18.11 10.64 -20.79
CA TYR A 380 16.76 10.74 -20.24
C TYR A 380 15.75 10.72 -21.38
N VAL A 381 15.18 9.53 -21.63
CA VAL A 381 14.35 9.25 -22.81
C VAL A 381 15.15 9.58 -24.08
N ASP A 382 14.74 10.59 -24.84
CA ASP A 382 15.34 11.03 -26.11
C ASP A 382 16.52 11.98 -25.94
N ASN A 383 16.66 12.61 -24.76
CA ASN A 383 17.68 13.61 -24.49
C ASN A 383 18.97 12.95 -23.97
N CYS A 384 20.09 13.19 -24.64
CA CYS A 384 21.43 12.79 -24.21
C CYS A 384 22.16 13.99 -23.62
N LEU A 385 22.46 13.99 -22.32
CA LEU A 385 23.23 15.03 -21.65
C LEU A 385 24.45 14.44 -20.96
N HIS A 386 25.63 14.99 -21.24
CA HIS A 386 26.85 14.55 -20.60
C HIS A 386 27.87 15.68 -20.43
N SER A 387 28.82 15.50 -19.51
CA SER A 387 29.92 16.46 -19.32
C SER A 387 31.25 15.72 -19.20
N LEU A 388 32.33 16.33 -19.72
CA LEU A 388 33.68 15.78 -19.80
C LEU A 388 34.73 16.85 -19.46
N GLN A 389 35.94 16.40 -19.14
CA GLN A 389 37.02 17.29 -18.71
C GLN A 389 37.60 18.10 -19.87
N THR A 390 37.71 17.49 -21.05
CA THR A 390 38.36 18.13 -22.21
C THR A 390 37.50 18.15 -23.46
N VAL A 391 37.80 19.11 -24.35
CA VAL A 391 37.19 19.23 -25.67
C VAL A 391 37.46 18.00 -26.53
N ALA A 392 38.67 17.42 -26.43
CA ALA A 392 39.08 16.26 -27.20
C ALA A 392 38.24 15.02 -26.82
N GLU A 393 38.13 14.72 -25.53
CA GLU A 393 37.29 13.63 -25.02
C GLU A 393 35.83 13.82 -25.44
N ALA A 394 35.28 15.03 -25.29
CA ALA A 394 33.90 15.33 -25.65
C ALA A 394 33.63 15.10 -27.14
N ARG A 395 34.57 15.52 -28.00
CA ARG A 395 34.48 15.32 -29.45
C ARG A 395 34.50 13.83 -29.82
N THR A 396 35.44 13.07 -29.25
CA THR A 396 35.53 11.63 -29.46
C THR A 396 34.23 10.94 -29.03
N LEU A 397 33.72 11.25 -27.84
CA LEU A 397 32.47 10.65 -27.36
C LEU A 397 31.27 10.98 -28.26
N VAL A 398 31.15 12.21 -28.76
CA VAL A 398 30.09 12.59 -29.70
C VAL A 398 30.15 11.76 -30.97
N ASP A 399 31.34 11.58 -31.55
CA ASP A 399 31.51 10.79 -32.77
C ASP A 399 31.22 9.30 -32.51
N ASP A 400 31.73 8.74 -31.41
CA ASP A 400 31.51 7.34 -31.02
C ASP A 400 30.03 7.05 -30.73
N LEU A 401 29.32 7.92 -30.01
CA LEU A 401 27.90 7.79 -29.75
C LEU A 401 27.09 7.84 -31.04
N ARG A 402 27.41 8.76 -31.95
CA ARG A 402 26.74 8.86 -33.25
C ARG A 402 26.95 7.61 -34.08
N GLN A 403 28.17 7.12 -34.18
CA GLN A 403 28.49 5.91 -34.94
C GLN A 403 27.79 4.69 -34.34
N LEU A 404 27.92 4.48 -33.02
CA LEU A 404 27.32 3.36 -32.31
C LEU A 404 25.80 3.32 -32.49
N LEU A 405 25.11 4.41 -32.17
CA LEU A 405 23.64 4.42 -32.14
C LEU A 405 23.03 4.41 -33.55
N LEU A 406 23.75 4.96 -34.55
CA LEU A 406 23.33 4.89 -35.95
C LEU A 406 23.27 3.45 -36.45
N THR A 407 24.09 2.52 -35.94
CA THR A 407 24.03 1.09 -36.31
C THR A 407 22.66 0.46 -36.04
N GLY A 408 21.95 0.93 -35.01
CA GLY A 408 20.60 0.51 -34.67
C GLY A 408 19.49 1.45 -35.16
N GLY A 409 19.84 2.45 -35.98
CA GLY A 409 18.91 3.45 -36.51
C GLY A 409 18.60 4.62 -35.57
N PHE A 410 19.26 4.73 -34.42
CA PHE A 410 19.08 5.82 -33.47
C PHE A 410 19.98 7.01 -33.86
N GLU A 411 19.46 7.86 -34.74
CA GLU A 411 20.16 9.06 -35.22
C GLU A 411 20.10 10.19 -34.16
N LEU A 412 21.27 10.57 -33.63
CA LEU A 412 21.43 11.73 -32.75
C LEU A 412 21.56 13.03 -33.55
N ARG A 413 20.75 14.04 -33.19
CA ARG A 413 20.70 15.38 -33.78
C ARG A 413 20.65 16.45 -32.68
N GLN A 414 20.52 17.71 -33.10
CA GLN A 414 20.41 18.87 -32.22
C GLN A 414 21.59 18.98 -31.25
N TRP A 415 22.79 18.62 -31.71
CA TRP A 415 23.99 18.71 -30.90
C TRP A 415 24.28 20.15 -30.50
N ALA A 416 24.45 20.36 -29.20
CA ALA A 416 24.84 21.62 -28.60
C ALA A 416 25.98 21.39 -27.58
N SER A 417 26.85 22.37 -27.44
CA SER A 417 27.94 22.35 -26.46
C SER A 417 28.23 23.78 -26.00
N ASN A 418 28.73 23.95 -24.77
CA ASN A 418 29.33 25.21 -24.33
C ASN A 418 30.69 25.48 -24.97
N ARG A 419 31.28 24.48 -25.66
CA ARG A 419 32.53 24.58 -26.42
C ARG A 419 32.25 24.33 -27.90
N PRO A 420 32.24 25.37 -28.77
CA PRO A 420 31.95 25.20 -30.19
C PRO A 420 32.86 24.17 -30.88
N GLU A 421 34.10 24.03 -30.40
CA GLU A 421 35.10 23.15 -30.97
C GLU A 421 34.70 21.67 -30.94
N VAL A 422 33.78 21.30 -30.04
CA VAL A 422 33.25 19.94 -29.86
C VAL A 422 32.30 19.55 -31.00
N ILE A 423 31.56 20.50 -31.57
CA ILE A 423 30.48 20.23 -32.53
C ILE A 423 30.68 20.89 -33.91
N GLN A 424 31.68 21.77 -34.05
CA GLN A 424 31.93 22.50 -35.29
C GLN A 424 32.19 21.59 -36.51
N HIS A 425 32.75 20.40 -36.30
CA HIS A 425 33.05 19.44 -37.37
C HIS A 425 31.81 18.66 -37.84
N LEU A 426 30.69 18.76 -37.12
CA LEU A 426 29.44 18.11 -37.47
C LEU A 426 28.72 18.88 -38.60
N PRO A 427 27.95 18.17 -39.46
CA PRO A 427 27.11 18.81 -40.47
C PRO A 427 26.01 19.66 -39.84
N SER A 428 25.54 20.70 -40.54
CA SER A 428 24.55 21.66 -40.01
C SER A 428 23.26 21.01 -39.54
N GLU A 429 22.81 19.92 -40.19
CA GLU A 429 21.58 19.21 -39.85
C GLU A 429 21.68 18.40 -38.55
N ALA A 430 22.91 18.12 -38.10
CA ALA A 430 23.16 17.42 -36.84
C ALA A 430 23.27 18.38 -35.65
N ARG A 431 23.50 19.67 -35.87
CA ARG A 431 23.67 20.69 -34.83
C ARG A 431 22.32 21.28 -34.41
N SER A 432 22.27 21.85 -33.20
CA SER A 432 21.11 22.63 -32.77
C SER A 432 21.01 23.94 -33.57
N GLN A 433 19.80 24.49 -33.69
CA GLN A 433 19.59 25.74 -34.42
C GLN A 433 20.39 26.91 -33.79
N ASN A 434 20.44 26.99 -32.45
CA ASN A 434 21.18 28.07 -31.79
C ASN A 434 22.70 27.86 -31.92
N SER A 435 23.19 26.63 -31.87
CA SER A 435 24.60 26.34 -32.15
C SER A 435 24.98 26.69 -33.59
N GLU A 436 24.11 26.45 -34.56
CA GLU A 436 24.31 26.89 -35.94
C GLU A 436 24.38 28.41 -36.05
N LEU A 437 23.46 29.13 -35.39
CA LEU A 437 23.47 30.59 -35.34
C LEU A 437 24.72 31.15 -34.64
N TRP A 438 25.27 30.43 -33.65
CA TRP A 438 26.53 30.79 -33.01
C TRP A 438 27.70 30.73 -33.99
N LEU A 439 27.82 29.58 -34.69
CA LEU A 439 28.94 29.30 -35.61
C LEU A 439 28.87 30.16 -36.89
N SER A 440 27.66 30.34 -37.44
CA SER A 440 27.46 31.01 -38.73
C SER A 440 27.24 32.52 -38.60
N GLN A 441 26.55 32.99 -37.56
CA GLN A 441 26.09 34.39 -37.42
C GLN A 441 26.63 35.10 -36.17
N LYS A 442 27.45 34.43 -35.35
CA LYS A 442 27.99 34.97 -34.08
C LYS A 442 26.90 35.52 -33.14
N SER A 443 25.73 34.87 -33.13
CA SER A 443 24.64 35.22 -32.21
C SER A 443 25.08 35.06 -30.74
N THR A 444 24.55 35.93 -29.87
CA THR A 444 24.85 35.95 -28.43
C THR A 444 23.77 35.31 -27.56
N ASP A 445 22.58 35.04 -28.11
CA ASP A 445 21.48 34.38 -27.40
C ASP A 445 21.46 32.88 -27.70
N LEU A 446 22.16 32.10 -26.86
CA LEU A 446 22.41 30.66 -27.06
C LEU A 446 21.72 29.82 -25.98
N LEU A 447 20.41 30.04 -25.82
CA LEU A 447 19.58 29.32 -24.85
C LEU A 447 19.07 28.01 -25.45
N GLU A 448 19.62 26.89 -24.99
CA GLU A 448 19.16 25.55 -25.33
C GLU A 448 18.12 25.05 -24.33
N GLY A 449 17.06 24.41 -24.82
CA GLY A 449 16.10 23.75 -23.95
C GLY A 449 16.71 22.48 -23.36
N THR A 450 16.92 22.42 -22.05
CA THR A 450 17.57 21.28 -21.39
C THR A 450 16.70 20.73 -20.28
N LEU A 451 16.01 19.62 -20.55
CA LEU A 451 15.20 18.89 -19.57
C LEU A 451 14.20 19.73 -18.76
N GLY A 452 13.69 20.82 -19.34
CA GLY A 452 12.73 21.74 -18.73
C GLY A 452 13.32 23.09 -18.32
N LEU A 453 14.64 23.19 -18.17
CA LEU A 453 15.39 24.44 -17.99
C LEU A 453 15.88 25.01 -19.33
N LEU A 454 16.51 26.18 -19.27
CA LEU A 454 17.24 26.79 -20.38
C LEU A 454 18.74 26.81 -20.05
N TRP A 455 19.55 26.16 -20.87
CA TRP A 455 21.01 26.17 -20.74
C TRP A 455 21.61 27.23 -21.67
N ASN A 456 22.26 28.22 -21.10
CA ASN A 456 23.03 29.21 -21.85
C ASN A 456 24.43 28.64 -22.13
N CYS A 457 24.68 28.21 -23.37
CA CYS A 457 25.95 27.59 -23.75
C CYS A 457 27.14 28.55 -23.63
N LEU A 458 26.94 29.86 -23.83
CA LEU A 458 28.03 30.85 -23.79
C LEU A 458 28.55 31.08 -22.37
N THR A 459 27.64 31.26 -21.42
CA THR A 459 27.96 31.52 -20.01
C THR A 459 28.05 30.24 -19.18
N ASP A 460 27.68 29.12 -19.77
CA ASP A 460 27.57 27.80 -19.13
C ASP A 460 26.73 27.78 -17.86
N SER A 461 25.52 28.35 -17.95
CA SER A 461 24.59 28.48 -16.83
C SER A 461 23.18 28.02 -17.18
N PHE A 462 22.46 27.48 -16.19
CA PHE A 462 21.03 27.22 -16.27
C PHE A 462 20.23 28.44 -15.88
N SER A 463 19.15 28.65 -16.60
CA SER A 463 18.13 29.66 -16.37
C SER A 463 16.73 29.05 -16.53
N TYR A 464 15.71 29.79 -16.11
CA TYR A 464 14.32 29.35 -16.14
C TYR A 464 13.57 29.99 -17.29
N LYS A 465 12.55 29.30 -17.80
CA LYS A 465 11.69 29.84 -18.84
C LYS A 465 10.92 31.05 -18.31
N PRO A 466 10.83 32.16 -19.08
CA PRO A 466 10.01 33.30 -18.69
C PRO A 466 8.56 32.88 -18.47
N SER A 467 7.97 33.33 -17.36
CA SER A 467 6.58 33.03 -17.07
C SER A 467 5.65 33.83 -18.00
N GLN A 468 4.86 33.12 -18.81
CA GLN A 468 3.77 33.71 -19.61
C GLN A 468 2.49 33.76 -18.77
N SER A 469 2.51 34.47 -17.64
CA SER A 469 1.31 34.62 -16.83
C SER A 469 0.49 35.80 -17.32
N GLY A 470 -0.58 35.53 -18.07
CA GLY A 470 -1.65 36.51 -18.26
C GLY A 470 -2.29 36.88 -16.91
N CYS A 471 -2.95 38.04 -16.85
CA CYS A 471 -3.73 38.45 -15.67
C CYS A 471 -4.98 37.55 -15.56
N LEU A 472 -4.79 36.35 -15.02
CA LEU A 472 -5.88 35.43 -14.71
C LEU A 472 -6.49 35.80 -13.36
N GLU A 473 -7.80 35.65 -13.24
CA GLU A 473 -8.49 35.86 -11.98
C GLU A 473 -7.86 34.96 -10.89
N PRO A 474 -7.49 35.51 -9.73
CA PRO A 474 -6.79 34.77 -8.70
C PRO A 474 -7.76 33.83 -7.98
N THR A 475 -7.91 32.64 -8.55
CA THR A 475 -8.61 31.48 -7.97
C THR A 475 -7.60 30.44 -7.51
N LEU A 476 -7.98 29.53 -6.61
CA LEU A 476 -7.09 28.46 -6.15
C LEU A 476 -6.54 27.62 -7.32
N ARG A 477 -7.32 27.38 -8.37
CA ARG A 477 -6.89 26.68 -9.59
C ARG A 477 -5.79 27.45 -10.32
N ASN A 478 -5.98 28.75 -10.51
CA ASN A 478 -5.02 29.57 -11.25
C ASN A 478 -3.73 29.78 -10.45
N VAL A 479 -3.85 30.02 -9.13
CA VAL A 479 -2.71 30.04 -8.20
C VAL A 479 -1.90 28.76 -8.32
N TYR A 480 -2.57 27.62 -8.25
CA TYR A 480 -1.93 26.31 -8.36
C TYR A 480 -1.29 26.10 -9.73
N SER A 481 -1.97 26.47 -10.81
CA SER A 481 -1.46 26.33 -12.18
C SER A 481 -0.18 27.15 -12.41
N VAL A 482 -0.12 28.37 -11.88
CA VAL A 482 1.06 29.25 -11.99
C VAL A 482 2.20 28.73 -11.12
N LEU A 483 1.91 28.24 -9.90
CA LEU A 483 2.93 27.62 -9.06
C LEU A 483 3.50 26.34 -9.68
N ALA A 484 2.64 25.46 -10.20
CA ALA A 484 3.04 24.20 -10.81
C ALA A 484 3.79 24.36 -12.14
N SER A 485 3.64 25.51 -12.82
CA SER A 485 4.43 25.81 -14.02
C SER A 485 5.88 26.20 -13.71
N GLN A 486 6.21 26.48 -12.45
CA GLN A 486 7.59 26.77 -12.01
C GLN A 486 8.37 25.46 -11.84
N TYR A 487 8.78 24.89 -12.97
CA TYR A 487 9.54 23.65 -13.01
C TYR A 487 10.99 23.86 -12.52
N ASP A 488 11.34 23.22 -11.40
CA ASP A 488 12.62 23.38 -10.71
C ASP A 488 13.20 22.01 -10.26
N PRO A 489 13.88 21.29 -11.15
CA PRO A 489 14.37 19.94 -10.88
C PRO A 489 15.55 19.89 -9.90
N LEU A 490 16.29 20.98 -9.72
CA LEU A 490 17.43 21.08 -8.78
C LEU A 490 17.05 21.72 -7.44
N GLY A 491 15.82 22.22 -7.32
CA GLY A 491 15.31 22.84 -6.10
C GLY A 491 15.86 24.25 -5.81
N TYR A 492 16.45 24.94 -6.78
CA TYR A 492 17.05 26.26 -6.52
C TYR A 492 16.01 27.33 -6.18
N LEU A 493 14.80 27.24 -6.74
CA LEU A 493 13.67 28.15 -6.48
C LEU A 493 12.86 27.76 -5.24
N ILE A 494 13.26 26.74 -4.50
CA ILE A 494 12.55 26.26 -3.31
C ILE A 494 12.21 27.37 -2.30
N PRO A 495 13.13 28.28 -1.93
CA PRO A 495 12.79 29.36 -0.99
C PRO A 495 11.66 30.25 -1.50
N PHE A 496 11.62 30.51 -2.81
CA PHE A 496 10.57 31.28 -3.45
C PHE A 496 9.25 30.50 -3.54
N THR A 497 9.30 29.25 -4.01
CA THR A 497 8.09 28.42 -4.16
C THR A 497 7.49 27.99 -2.81
N THR A 498 8.29 27.87 -1.75
CA THR A 498 7.80 27.55 -0.40
C THR A 498 6.79 28.59 0.09
N ARG A 499 7.03 29.88 -0.17
CA ARG A 499 6.07 30.96 0.16
C ARG A 499 4.70 30.73 -0.49
N ALA A 500 4.69 30.33 -1.76
CA ALA A 500 3.46 30.02 -2.48
C ALA A 500 2.82 28.69 -2.05
N LYS A 501 3.61 27.63 -1.80
CA LYS A 501 3.10 26.36 -1.29
C LYS A 501 2.42 26.53 0.08
N VAL A 502 2.99 27.37 0.94
CA VAL A 502 2.40 27.74 2.23
C VAL A 502 1.16 28.63 2.03
N LEU A 503 1.17 29.57 1.08
CA LEU A 503 -0.03 30.34 0.71
C LEU A 503 -1.17 29.44 0.23
N VAL A 504 -0.90 28.43 -0.59
CA VAL A 504 -1.88 27.42 -1.02
C VAL A 504 -2.42 26.65 0.19
N GLN A 505 -1.56 26.29 1.15
CA GLN A 505 -2.01 25.67 2.40
C GLN A 505 -2.94 26.61 3.20
N ASP A 506 -2.66 27.91 3.25
CA ASP A 506 -3.49 28.91 3.91
C ASP A 506 -4.83 29.14 3.17
N LEU A 507 -4.83 29.16 1.84
CA LEU A 507 -6.06 29.22 1.02
C LEU A 507 -6.97 28.01 1.26
N TRP A 508 -6.39 26.81 1.40
CA TRP A 508 -7.14 25.61 1.78
C TRP A 508 -7.71 25.67 3.20
N LYS A 509 -7.03 26.32 4.15
CA LYS A 509 -7.58 26.53 5.51
C LYS A 509 -8.82 27.42 5.48
N ASN A 510 -8.91 28.34 4.52
CA ASN A 510 -10.07 29.22 4.31
C ASN A 510 -11.23 28.56 3.53
N ASN A 511 -11.17 27.25 3.25
CA ASN A 511 -12.26 26.49 2.65
C ASN A 511 -12.74 27.00 1.26
N LEU A 512 -11.86 27.67 0.50
CA LEU A 512 -12.15 28.14 -0.86
C LEU A 512 -12.22 26.97 -1.86
N GLY A 513 -13.20 27.01 -2.77
CA GLY A 513 -13.28 26.12 -3.92
C GLY A 513 -12.18 26.39 -4.95
N TRP A 514 -12.02 25.47 -5.91
CA TRP A 514 -10.99 25.58 -6.96
C TRP A 514 -11.14 26.83 -7.83
N ASP A 515 -12.39 27.21 -8.10
CA ASP A 515 -12.75 28.28 -9.03
C ASP A 515 -13.34 29.51 -8.30
N ASP A 516 -13.34 29.49 -6.96
CA ASP A 516 -13.79 30.62 -6.16
C ASP A 516 -12.69 31.71 -6.13
N PRO A 517 -13.03 33.00 -6.28
CA PRO A 517 -12.06 34.07 -6.18
C PRO A 517 -11.54 34.19 -4.73
N ILE A 518 -10.28 34.61 -4.58
CA ILE A 518 -9.70 34.88 -3.26
C ILE A 518 -10.39 36.12 -2.66
N THR A 519 -11.17 35.92 -1.61
CA THR A 519 -11.93 36.99 -0.92
C THR A 519 -11.17 37.70 0.19
N SER A 520 -10.06 37.12 0.67
CA SER A 520 -9.23 37.75 1.71
C SER A 520 -8.21 38.68 1.08
N ASP A 521 -8.32 39.98 1.36
CA ASP A 521 -7.37 40.99 0.89
C ASP A 521 -5.92 40.61 1.26
N SER A 522 -5.70 40.13 2.50
CA SER A 522 -4.36 39.73 2.95
C SER A 522 -3.74 38.60 2.13
N LEU A 523 -4.54 37.60 1.71
CA LEU A 523 -4.05 36.46 0.92
C LEU A 523 -3.93 36.84 -0.56
N LEU A 524 -4.83 37.69 -1.04
CA LEU A 524 -4.79 38.24 -2.39
C LEU A 524 -3.54 39.09 -2.59
N THR A 525 -3.22 40.00 -1.67
CA THR A 525 -1.97 40.79 -1.72
C THR A 525 -0.75 39.89 -1.67
N ARG A 526 -0.69 38.91 -0.75
CA ARG A 526 0.43 37.93 -0.70
C ARG A 526 0.60 37.16 -2.02
N TRP A 527 -0.50 36.81 -2.69
CA TRP A 527 -0.48 36.16 -4.00
C TRP A 527 0.06 37.11 -5.07
N GLN A 528 -0.49 38.33 -5.15
CA GLN A 528 -0.11 39.33 -6.13
C GLN A 528 1.37 39.71 -6.01
N ASP A 529 1.86 39.93 -4.78
CA ASP A 529 3.27 40.20 -4.50
C ASP A 529 4.16 39.06 -5.00
N TRP A 530 3.82 37.81 -4.65
CA TRP A 530 4.57 36.65 -5.10
C TRP A 530 4.55 36.49 -6.63
N GLN A 531 3.40 36.73 -7.27
CA GLN A 531 3.25 36.63 -8.72
C GLN A 531 4.07 37.71 -9.45
N GLN A 532 4.10 38.94 -8.93
CA GLN A 532 4.90 40.04 -9.51
C GLN A 532 6.40 39.73 -9.49
N GLU A 533 6.88 38.97 -8.51
CA GLU A 533 8.28 38.59 -8.44
C GLU A 533 8.74 37.70 -9.61
N LEU A 534 7.82 36.97 -10.28
CA LEU A 534 8.13 36.09 -11.43
C LEU A 534 8.81 36.82 -12.59
N GLN A 535 8.67 38.15 -12.68
CA GLN A 535 9.40 38.96 -13.67
C GLN A 535 10.93 38.90 -13.50
N ASN A 536 11.42 38.55 -12.30
CA ASN A 536 12.85 38.41 -12.00
C ASN A 536 13.38 37.00 -12.31
N LEU A 537 12.53 36.07 -12.74
CA LEU A 537 12.89 34.67 -12.95
C LEU A 537 13.99 34.47 -14.02
N ASN A 538 13.99 35.32 -15.04
CA ASN A 538 15.02 35.35 -16.09
C ASN A 538 16.40 35.83 -15.61
N ARG A 539 16.49 36.43 -14.41
CA ARG A 539 17.76 36.90 -13.81
C ARG A 539 18.45 35.82 -12.97
N ILE A 540 17.77 34.69 -12.74
CA ILE A 540 18.36 33.56 -12.03
C ILE A 540 19.25 32.78 -13.00
N ALA A 541 20.55 32.68 -12.68
CA ALA A 541 21.55 31.95 -13.43
C ALA A 541 22.32 31.01 -12.50
N ILE A 542 22.20 29.71 -12.70
CA ILE A 542 22.88 28.68 -11.88
C ILE A 542 24.05 28.15 -12.70
N PRO A 543 25.31 28.25 -12.25
CA PRO A 543 26.42 27.64 -12.95
C PRO A 543 26.18 26.14 -13.18
N ARG A 544 26.31 25.69 -14.44
CA ARG A 544 26.18 24.28 -14.76
C ARG A 544 27.29 23.51 -14.06
N CYS A 545 28.54 23.80 -14.37
CA CYS A 545 29.69 23.11 -13.79
C CYS A 545 29.84 23.38 -12.28
N TYR A 546 30.07 22.34 -11.47
CA TYR A 546 30.32 22.49 -10.02
C TYR A 546 31.66 23.16 -9.70
N THR A 547 32.62 23.09 -10.62
CA THR A 547 33.95 23.68 -10.46
C THR A 547 34.29 24.49 -11.70
N PRO A 548 34.59 25.80 -11.58
CA PRO A 548 34.98 26.61 -12.73
C PRO A 548 36.33 26.11 -13.30
N ILE A 549 36.55 26.34 -14.59
CA ILE A 549 37.85 26.08 -15.23
C ILE A 549 38.84 27.12 -14.69
N VAL A 550 39.66 26.75 -13.71
CA VAL A 550 40.73 27.60 -13.19
C VAL A 550 42.07 26.90 -13.44
N GLY A 551 42.61 27.11 -14.64
CA GLY A 551 43.93 26.57 -15.03
C GLY A 551 44.06 25.03 -14.97
N HIS A 552 45.29 24.54 -15.10
CA HIS A 552 45.63 23.14 -14.87
C HIS A 552 45.89 22.89 -13.37
N VAL A 553 44.95 23.29 -12.51
CA VAL A 553 45.12 23.09 -11.06
C VAL A 553 44.43 21.79 -10.65
N GLU A 554 45.18 20.91 -9.99
CA GLU A 554 44.70 19.62 -9.52
C GLU A 554 43.73 19.81 -8.35
N ILE A 555 42.64 19.02 -8.35
CA ILE A 555 41.66 19.02 -7.26
C ILE A 555 42.15 18.06 -6.18
N LEU A 556 42.33 18.56 -4.96
CA LEU A 556 42.77 17.75 -3.81
C LEU A 556 41.61 16.99 -3.18
N ASN A 557 40.48 17.68 -2.95
CA ASN A 557 39.32 17.08 -2.29
C ASN A 557 38.00 17.65 -2.83
N ARG A 558 36.94 16.85 -2.69
CA ARG A 558 35.55 17.25 -2.92
C ARG A 558 34.70 16.76 -1.76
N ASP A 559 34.17 17.68 -0.98
CA ASP A 559 33.29 17.38 0.14
C ASP A 559 31.85 17.80 -0.20
N LEU A 560 30.87 16.94 0.13
CA LEU A 560 29.45 17.31 0.09
C LEU A 560 29.00 17.79 1.46
N HIS A 561 28.38 18.97 1.51
CA HIS A 561 27.83 19.57 2.72
C HIS A 561 26.32 19.70 2.59
N ILE A 562 25.56 18.95 3.38
CA ILE A 562 24.10 18.94 3.37
C ILE A 562 23.57 19.60 4.63
N PHE A 563 22.85 20.69 4.49
CA PHE A 563 22.26 21.44 5.59
C PHE A 563 20.80 21.10 5.73
N CYS A 564 20.32 20.90 6.95
CA CYS A 564 18.94 20.57 7.26
C CYS A 564 18.35 21.64 8.18
N ASP A 565 17.09 22.01 7.94
CA ASP A 565 16.35 22.90 8.82
C ASP A 565 14.84 22.62 8.79
N ALA A 566 14.16 22.97 9.88
CA ALA A 566 12.72 22.89 9.99
C ALA A 566 12.10 24.07 10.74
N SER A 567 10.97 24.56 10.21
CA SER A 567 10.07 25.48 10.89
C SER A 567 8.68 24.85 11.06
N GLU A 568 7.79 25.54 11.78
CA GLU A 568 6.38 25.14 11.89
C GLU A 568 5.65 25.09 10.53
N ARG A 569 6.20 25.74 9.49
CA ARG A 569 5.56 25.89 8.17
C ARG A 569 6.16 24.99 7.12
N ALA A 570 7.46 24.72 7.16
CA ALA A 570 8.16 23.88 6.18
C ALA A 570 9.44 23.30 6.76
N TYR A 571 9.91 22.19 6.20
CA TYR A 571 11.20 21.59 6.51
C TYR A 571 11.90 21.17 5.22
N GLY A 572 13.22 21.11 5.22
CA GLY A 572 13.97 20.77 4.02
C GLY A 572 15.47 20.67 4.24
N SER A 573 16.17 20.47 3.13
CA SER A 573 17.63 20.39 3.11
C SER A 573 18.21 20.99 1.84
N VAL A 574 19.43 21.51 1.92
CA VAL A 574 20.21 22.02 0.77
C VAL A 574 21.62 21.44 0.81
N ALA A 575 22.12 21.03 -0.35
CA ALA A 575 23.44 20.45 -0.54
C ALA A 575 24.35 21.39 -1.34
N TYR A 576 25.59 21.50 -0.87
CA TYR A 576 26.69 22.22 -1.51
C TYR A 576 27.89 21.29 -1.73
N MET A 577 28.63 21.51 -2.81
CA MET A 577 29.91 20.85 -3.07
C MET A 577 31.03 21.84 -2.77
N ARG A 578 31.89 21.49 -1.82
CA ARG A 578 33.13 22.20 -1.50
C ARG A 578 34.28 21.51 -2.21
N THR A 579 34.97 22.21 -3.09
CA THR A 579 36.14 21.72 -3.83
C THR A 579 37.37 22.51 -3.40
N GLU A 580 38.42 21.82 -3.00
CA GLU A 580 39.72 22.44 -2.68
C GLU A 580 40.74 21.99 -3.71
N ASN A 581 41.49 22.95 -4.25
CA ASN A 581 42.53 22.68 -5.23
C ASN A 581 43.93 22.64 -4.59
N SER A 582 44.95 22.25 -5.37
CA SER A 582 46.33 22.13 -4.89
C SER A 582 46.98 23.44 -4.44
N GLU A 583 46.38 24.58 -4.79
CA GLU A 583 46.78 25.92 -4.36
C GLU A 583 46.07 26.38 -3.07
N GLY A 584 45.19 25.55 -2.50
CA GLY A 584 44.41 25.89 -1.31
C GLY A 584 43.20 26.80 -1.57
N HIS A 585 42.87 27.07 -2.84
CA HIS A 585 41.66 27.80 -3.20
C HIS A 585 40.42 26.90 -3.02
N VAL A 586 39.44 27.42 -2.29
CA VAL A 586 38.17 26.74 -2.01
C VAL A 586 37.08 27.30 -2.91
N HIS A 587 36.36 26.41 -3.59
CA HIS A 587 35.17 26.73 -4.35
C HIS A 587 33.96 26.00 -3.78
N VAL A 588 32.87 26.72 -3.55
CA VAL A 588 31.61 26.17 -3.04
C VAL A 588 30.50 26.40 -4.06
N SER A 589 29.84 25.33 -4.48
CA SER A 589 28.75 25.38 -5.47
C SER A 589 27.48 24.72 -4.97
N PHE A 590 26.32 25.32 -5.29
CA PHE A 590 25.01 24.73 -5.04
C PHE A 590 24.83 23.44 -5.84
N VAL A 591 24.37 22.36 -5.19
CA VAL A 591 24.14 21.06 -5.84
C VAL A 591 22.65 20.79 -6.01
N LEU A 592 21.92 20.69 -4.90
CA LEU A 592 20.52 20.27 -4.87
C LEU A 592 19.85 20.80 -3.60
N ALA A 593 18.61 21.24 -3.69
CA ALA A 593 17.78 21.50 -2.53
C ALA A 593 16.46 20.74 -2.61
N HIS A 594 15.87 20.46 -1.45
CA HIS A 594 14.59 19.78 -1.35
C HIS A 594 13.80 20.31 -0.14
N SER A 595 12.48 20.40 -0.26
CA SER A 595 11.61 20.90 0.82
C SER A 595 10.26 20.20 0.85
N ARG A 596 9.61 20.27 2.01
CA ARG A 596 8.21 19.90 2.21
C ARG A 596 7.52 20.90 3.10
N VAL A 597 6.27 21.21 2.79
CA VAL A 597 5.41 21.99 3.70
C VAL A 597 5.08 21.13 4.92
N ALA A 598 5.16 21.71 6.11
CA ALA A 598 4.86 21.04 7.36
C ALA A 598 3.42 20.45 7.34
N PRO A 599 3.21 19.25 7.93
CA PRO A 599 1.89 18.63 7.93
C PRO A 599 0.85 19.52 8.60
N ARG A 600 -0.41 19.46 8.12
CA ARG A 600 -1.53 20.19 8.76
C ARG A 600 -1.77 19.76 10.22
N LYS A 601 -1.39 18.53 10.58
CA LYS A 601 -1.45 18.04 11.95
C LYS A 601 -0.23 18.57 12.69
N GLN A 602 -0.46 19.33 13.76
CA GLN A 602 0.60 19.96 14.54
C GLN A 602 1.58 18.90 15.08
N MET A 603 2.86 19.11 14.79
CA MET A 603 3.99 18.31 15.26
C MET A 603 4.90 19.21 16.08
N THR A 604 5.66 18.63 17.01
CA THR A 604 6.66 19.37 17.77
C THR A 604 7.82 19.76 16.86
N ILE A 605 8.48 20.89 17.16
CA ILE A 605 9.64 21.38 16.40
C ILE A 605 10.74 20.30 16.28
N PRO A 606 11.17 19.60 17.36
CA PRO A 606 12.17 18.53 17.24
C PRO A 606 11.79 17.40 16.28
N ARG A 607 10.49 17.09 16.14
CA ARG A 607 10.02 16.09 15.16
C ARG A 607 10.07 16.61 13.73
N LEU A 608 9.85 17.92 13.52
CA LEU A 608 10.01 18.54 12.21
C LEU A 608 11.50 18.65 11.85
N GLU A 609 12.36 19.01 12.80
CA GLU A 609 13.82 19.02 12.63
C GLU A 609 14.35 17.62 12.30
N LEU A 610 13.85 16.57 12.96
CA LEU A 610 14.17 15.19 12.60
C LEU A 610 13.64 14.82 11.19
N SER A 611 12.53 15.42 10.74
CA SER A 611 12.03 15.27 9.36
C SER A 611 13.01 15.87 8.35
N ALA A 612 13.55 17.04 8.68
CA ALA A 612 14.56 17.72 7.87
C ALA A 612 15.84 16.89 7.80
N ALA A 613 16.31 16.37 8.94
CA ALA A 613 17.48 15.51 9.01
C ALA A 613 17.32 14.23 8.17
N LEU A 614 16.14 13.60 8.18
CA LEU A 614 15.85 12.47 7.31
C LEU A 614 15.88 12.87 5.82
N THR A 615 15.35 14.04 5.48
CA THR A 615 15.41 14.57 4.10
C THR A 615 16.86 14.78 3.66
N GLY A 616 17.70 15.33 4.54
CA GLY A 616 19.13 15.50 4.28
C GLY A 616 19.88 14.18 4.10
N ALA A 617 19.59 13.17 4.92
CA ALA A 617 20.16 11.83 4.77
C ALA A 617 19.76 11.17 3.43
N GLN A 618 18.52 11.35 2.98
CA GLN A 618 18.05 10.86 1.68
C GLN A 618 18.72 11.61 0.51
N VAL A 619 18.89 12.94 0.62
CA VAL A 619 19.64 13.74 -0.36
C VAL A 619 21.09 13.26 -0.44
N ALA A 620 21.76 13.06 0.71
CA ALA A 620 23.12 12.55 0.75
C ALA A 620 23.27 11.21 0.02
N ASN A 621 22.37 10.26 0.27
CA ASN A 621 22.37 8.97 -0.41
C ASN A 621 22.15 9.11 -1.93
N ILE A 622 21.23 9.97 -2.37
CA ILE A 622 21.00 10.23 -3.80
C ILE A 622 22.28 10.78 -4.45
N LEU A 623 22.90 11.80 -3.84
CA LEU A 623 24.10 12.44 -4.39
C LEU A 623 25.26 11.46 -4.49
N GLN A 624 25.47 10.62 -3.46
CA GLN A 624 26.49 9.56 -3.50
C GLN A 624 26.21 8.50 -4.59
N SER A 625 24.94 8.20 -4.85
CA SER A 625 24.57 7.19 -5.86
C SER A 625 24.58 7.71 -7.31
N GLU A 626 24.31 9.00 -7.52
CA GLU A 626 24.12 9.57 -8.86
C GLU A 626 25.36 10.30 -9.39
N LEU A 627 26.15 10.93 -8.52
CA LEU A 627 27.38 11.63 -8.94
C LEU A 627 28.48 10.62 -9.29
N THR A 628 29.22 10.91 -10.35
CA THR A 628 30.36 10.10 -10.82
C THR A 628 31.73 10.70 -10.50
N VAL A 629 31.77 11.93 -10.00
CA VAL A 629 32.99 12.54 -9.44
C VAL A 629 33.35 11.92 -8.09
N ASP A 630 34.65 11.81 -7.80
CA ASP A 630 35.13 11.29 -6.53
C ASP A 630 34.78 12.25 -5.37
N ILE A 631 33.94 11.79 -4.45
CA ILE A 631 33.55 12.51 -3.23
C ILE A 631 34.38 11.99 -2.05
N SER A 632 35.17 12.88 -1.45
CA SER A 632 36.05 12.56 -0.32
C SER A 632 35.28 12.36 0.98
N ARG A 633 34.36 13.30 1.31
CA ARG A 633 33.54 13.24 2.53
C ARG A 633 32.13 13.73 2.28
N VAL A 634 31.20 13.23 3.08
CA VAL A 634 29.82 13.72 3.15
C VAL A 634 29.53 14.16 4.57
N ILE A 635 29.20 15.43 4.73
CA ILE A 635 28.99 16.11 6.02
C ILE A 635 27.56 16.65 6.05
N LEU A 636 26.81 16.25 7.06
CA LEU A 636 25.43 16.69 7.29
C LEU A 636 25.40 17.68 8.46
N TRP A 637 24.67 18.77 8.32
CA TRP A 637 24.59 19.86 9.27
C TRP A 637 23.16 20.03 9.77
N SER A 638 23.01 20.17 11.08
CA SER A 638 21.75 20.54 11.73
C SER A 638 22.05 21.53 12.85
N ASP A 639 21.15 22.48 13.04
CA ASP A 639 21.14 23.41 14.17
C ASP A 639 20.39 22.88 15.39
N SER A 640 19.71 21.74 15.26
CA SER A 640 19.03 21.09 16.37
C SER A 640 20.00 20.20 17.16
N ALA A 641 20.48 20.73 18.30
CA ALA A 641 21.23 19.95 19.27
C ALA A 641 20.44 18.70 19.74
N THR A 642 19.11 18.82 19.87
CA THR A 642 18.21 17.71 20.22
C THR A 642 18.27 16.59 19.18
N VAL A 643 18.18 16.91 17.88
CA VAL A 643 18.26 15.89 16.82
C VAL A 643 19.65 15.27 16.77
N LEU A 644 20.72 16.05 16.85
CA LEU A 644 22.08 15.53 16.89
C LEU A 644 22.30 14.56 18.06
N GLN A 645 21.74 14.87 19.22
CA GLN A 645 21.76 13.99 20.39
C GLN A 645 20.92 12.72 20.20
N TRP A 646 19.75 12.83 19.55
CA TRP A 646 18.94 11.66 19.18
C TRP A 646 19.67 10.72 18.24
N LEU A 647 20.43 11.27 17.28
CA LEU A 647 21.24 10.49 16.35
C LEU A 647 22.39 9.77 17.07
N LYS A 648 22.94 10.34 18.16
CA LYS A 648 23.96 9.72 19.04
C LYS A 648 23.45 8.60 19.92
N SER A 649 22.15 8.51 20.09
CA SER A 649 21.52 7.53 20.96
C SER A 649 20.98 6.34 20.19
N ASP A 650 20.82 5.21 20.89
CA ASP A 650 20.14 4.05 20.33
C ASP A 650 18.68 4.38 20.02
N SER A 651 18.27 4.17 18.77
CA SER A 651 16.90 4.40 18.28
C SER A 651 15.82 3.76 19.15
N CYS A 652 16.14 2.64 19.82
CA CYS A 652 15.23 1.92 20.69
C CYS A 652 14.88 2.67 21.99
N ARG A 653 15.65 3.70 22.40
CA ARG A 653 15.39 4.56 23.56
C ARG A 653 14.19 5.48 23.36
N TYR A 654 13.79 5.76 22.12
CA TYR A 654 12.75 6.74 21.79
C TYR A 654 11.41 6.10 21.44
N LYS A 655 10.33 6.88 21.54
CA LYS A 655 8.98 6.53 21.06
C LYS A 655 8.99 6.28 19.54
N VAL A 656 7.99 5.53 19.04
CA VAL A 656 7.95 4.96 17.67
C VAL A 656 8.32 5.94 16.56
N PHE A 657 7.79 7.17 16.60
CA PHE A 657 8.06 8.19 15.57
C PHE A 657 9.56 8.53 15.49
N VAL A 658 10.14 8.97 16.61
CA VAL A 658 11.55 9.36 16.70
C VAL A 658 12.45 8.16 16.47
N GLY A 659 12.16 7.03 17.12
CA GLY A 659 12.96 5.81 16.99
C GLY A 659 13.01 5.26 15.56
N THR A 660 11.90 5.30 14.81
CA THR A 660 11.90 4.81 13.41
C THR A 660 12.75 5.69 12.50
N TRP A 661 12.67 7.01 12.65
CA TRP A 661 13.41 7.93 11.80
C TRP A 661 14.89 8.03 12.16
N VAL A 662 15.23 7.97 13.45
CA VAL A 662 16.62 7.82 13.90
C VAL A 662 17.23 6.55 13.31
N ALA A 663 16.51 5.41 13.36
CA ALA A 663 16.99 4.16 12.76
C ALA A 663 17.18 4.25 11.24
N GLU A 664 16.29 4.96 10.53
CA GLU A 664 16.44 5.18 9.09
C GLU A 664 17.65 6.06 8.79
N ILE A 665 17.83 7.19 9.48
CA ILE A 665 18.99 8.08 9.33
C ILE A 665 20.30 7.35 9.63
N GLN A 666 20.36 6.61 10.74
CA GLN A 666 21.53 5.79 11.11
C GLN A 666 21.82 4.66 10.11
N SER A 667 20.83 4.24 9.31
CA SER A 667 21.04 3.26 8.24
C SER A 667 21.53 3.86 6.93
N LEU A 668 21.34 5.17 6.73
CA LEU A 668 21.73 5.90 5.52
C LEU A 668 23.03 6.69 5.70
N THR A 669 23.36 7.06 6.94
CA THR A 669 24.49 7.95 7.25
C THR A 669 25.24 7.47 8.47
N ASN A 670 26.55 7.73 8.49
CA ASN A 670 27.36 7.53 9.68
C ASN A 670 27.18 8.71 10.63
N ILE A 671 27.26 8.44 11.93
CA ILE A 671 27.07 9.49 12.93
C ILE A 671 28.17 10.55 12.90
N GLU A 672 29.40 10.13 12.57
CA GLU A 672 30.57 11.00 12.46
C GLU A 672 30.42 12.02 11.31
N SER A 673 29.51 11.77 10.38
CA SER A 673 29.16 12.70 9.31
C SER A 673 28.29 13.87 9.78
N TRP A 674 27.65 13.79 10.96
CA TRP A 674 26.74 14.82 11.46
C TRP A 674 27.48 15.88 12.28
N ARG A 675 27.26 17.15 11.94
CA ARG A 675 27.84 18.33 12.61
C ARG A 675 26.77 19.35 12.99
N TYR A 676 27.13 20.17 13.95
CA TYR A 676 26.33 21.31 14.37
C TYR A 676 26.62 22.53 13.50
N VAL A 677 25.58 23.29 13.17
CA VAL A 677 25.68 24.64 12.61
C VAL A 677 24.75 25.55 13.40
N ASP A 678 25.11 26.80 13.67
CA ASP A 678 24.15 27.72 14.28
C ASP A 678 23.07 28.14 13.27
N SER A 679 21.86 28.45 13.73
CA SER A 679 20.74 28.80 12.85
C SER A 679 21.02 30.03 11.98
N VAL A 680 21.87 30.96 12.41
CA VAL A 680 22.23 32.13 11.60
C VAL A 680 23.11 31.73 10.43
N SER A 681 24.03 30.78 10.62
CA SER A 681 24.93 30.24 9.59
C SER A 681 24.32 29.08 8.78
N ASN A 682 23.16 28.52 9.18
CA ASN A 682 22.46 27.46 8.46
C ASN A 682 21.74 27.98 7.18
N PRO A 683 22.20 27.65 5.95
CA PRO A 683 21.53 28.06 4.72
C PRO A 683 20.17 27.37 4.51
N ALA A 684 19.88 26.25 5.20
CA ALA A 684 18.57 25.59 5.08
C ALA A 684 17.44 26.41 5.72
N ASP A 685 17.73 27.35 6.62
CA ASP A 685 16.76 28.32 7.17
C ASP A 685 16.10 29.18 6.07
N ILE A 686 16.82 29.43 4.97
CA ILE A 686 16.28 30.12 3.78
C ILE A 686 15.12 29.33 3.16
N ILE A 687 15.17 28.00 3.20
CA ILE A 687 14.08 27.13 2.70
C ILE A 687 12.84 27.29 3.59
N THR A 688 13.00 27.19 4.90
CA THR A 688 11.88 27.07 5.85
C THR A 688 11.20 28.40 6.12
N ARG A 689 11.95 29.51 6.09
CA ARG A 689 11.41 30.88 6.13
C ARG A 689 10.82 31.30 4.78
N GLY A 690 11.46 30.86 3.70
CA GLY A 690 11.21 31.31 2.33
C GLY A 690 11.80 32.69 2.06
N GLN A 691 12.13 32.96 0.81
CA GLN A 691 12.84 34.19 0.41
C GLN A 691 12.27 34.77 -0.90
N PRO A 692 12.29 36.10 -1.09
CA PRO A 692 11.99 36.73 -2.37
C PRO A 692 12.92 36.31 -3.52
N LEU A 693 12.37 36.20 -4.72
CA LEU A 693 13.11 35.73 -5.90
C LEU A 693 14.29 36.65 -6.22
N LYS A 694 14.13 37.96 -6.01
CA LYS A 694 15.20 38.96 -6.19
C LYS A 694 16.43 38.70 -5.32
N ASP A 695 16.26 38.09 -4.15
CA ASP A 695 17.34 37.84 -3.21
C ASP A 695 17.99 36.45 -3.44
N LEU A 696 17.40 35.63 -4.32
CA LEU A 696 17.98 34.37 -4.82
C LEU A 696 18.87 34.57 -6.06
N ILE A 697 18.95 35.81 -6.57
CA ILE A 697 19.80 36.16 -7.71
C ILE A 697 21.28 36.04 -7.27
N PRO A 698 22.09 35.19 -7.93
CA PRO A 698 23.50 35.07 -7.60
C PRO A 698 24.31 36.33 -8.01
N PRO A 699 25.44 36.62 -7.33
CA PRO A 699 26.02 35.83 -6.24
C PRO A 699 25.33 36.13 -4.90
N GLY A 700 25.04 35.08 -4.13
CA GLY A 700 24.46 35.21 -2.80
C GLY A 700 24.76 34.00 -1.92
N ARG A 701 24.38 34.09 -0.65
CA ARG A 701 24.57 32.99 0.31
C ARG A 701 23.88 31.70 -0.14
N TRP A 702 22.72 31.80 -0.79
CA TRP A 702 22.00 30.64 -1.32
C TRP A 702 22.77 29.92 -2.44
N SER A 703 23.47 30.65 -3.31
CA SER A 703 24.25 30.08 -4.42
C SER A 703 25.64 29.58 -3.99
N ASN A 704 26.29 30.29 -3.07
CA ASN A 704 27.71 30.08 -2.71
C ASN A 704 27.91 29.36 -1.38
N GLY A 705 26.82 28.97 -0.70
CA GLY A 705 26.85 28.39 0.64
C GLY A 705 27.25 29.41 1.73
N PRO A 706 27.29 28.97 3.00
CA PRO A 706 27.69 29.82 4.11
C PRO A 706 29.21 30.09 4.11
N ASN A 707 29.60 31.28 4.58
CA ASN A 707 30.97 31.78 4.49
C ASN A 707 32.02 30.86 5.14
N PHE A 708 31.67 30.16 6.22
CA PHE A 708 32.62 29.28 6.91
C PHE A 708 33.08 28.09 6.04
N LEU A 709 32.32 27.68 5.02
CA LEU A 709 32.76 26.62 4.10
C LEU A 709 33.95 27.04 3.23
N HIS A 710 34.14 28.35 3.03
CA HIS A 710 35.29 28.92 2.34
C HIS A 710 36.53 29.01 3.24
N GLN A 711 36.38 28.72 4.54
CA GLN A 711 37.45 28.74 5.52
C GLN A 711 37.92 27.31 5.84
N PRO A 712 39.12 27.15 6.46
CA PRO A 712 39.58 25.86 6.96
C PRO A 712 38.62 25.26 7.98
N GLU A 713 38.67 23.93 8.12
CA GLU A 713 37.79 23.16 9.02
C GLU A 713 37.87 23.58 10.49
N SER A 714 39.00 24.14 10.93
CA SER A 714 39.17 24.70 12.28
C SER A 714 38.28 25.89 12.58
N CYS A 715 37.77 26.58 11.55
CA CYS A 715 36.86 27.72 11.69
C CYS A 715 35.38 27.31 11.58
N TRP A 716 35.08 26.02 11.42
CA TRP A 716 33.70 25.57 11.28
C TRP A 716 32.97 25.57 12.64
N PRO A 717 31.63 25.73 12.65
CA PRO A 717 30.86 25.76 13.89
C PRO A 717 31.02 24.47 14.71
N THR A 718 31.08 24.63 16.03
CA THR A 718 31.14 23.54 17.00
C THR A 718 29.90 23.57 17.89
N LEU A 719 29.51 22.40 18.38
CA LEU A 719 28.32 22.26 19.23
C LEU A 719 28.52 23.03 20.55
N PRO A 720 27.58 23.91 20.96
CA PRO A 720 27.59 24.52 22.29
C PRO A 720 27.49 23.45 23.39
N ALA A 721 28.03 23.73 24.58
CA ALA A 721 27.99 22.79 25.71
C ALA A 721 26.53 22.47 26.16
N ASP A 722 26.33 21.22 26.57
CA ASP A 722 25.07 20.48 26.74
C ASP A 722 23.79 21.26 27.09
N GLU A 723 22.77 21.14 26.23
CA GLU A 723 21.37 21.33 26.59
C GLU A 723 20.77 20.00 27.10
N PRO A 724 19.95 20.01 28.17
CA PRO A 724 19.34 18.79 28.71
C PRO A 724 18.37 18.13 27.72
N GLU A 725 18.46 16.80 27.57
CA GLU A 725 17.57 16.02 26.70
C GLU A 725 16.09 16.21 27.07
N PRO A 726 15.18 16.43 26.11
CA PRO A 726 13.75 16.50 26.41
C PRO A 726 13.23 15.11 26.84
N GLU A 727 13.00 14.94 28.15
CA GLU A 727 12.51 13.71 28.78
C GLU A 727 11.21 13.16 28.17
N ALA A 728 10.43 14.00 27.50
CA ALA A 728 9.12 13.67 26.95
C ALA A 728 9.14 12.62 25.83
N GLU A 729 10.25 12.46 25.09
CA GLU A 729 10.35 11.51 23.96
C GLU A 729 11.13 10.23 24.31
N LEU A 730 11.81 10.21 25.46
CA LEU A 730 12.47 9.03 26.00
C LEU A 730 11.43 8.00 26.50
N LYS A 731 11.76 6.72 26.33
CA LYS A 731 11.10 5.64 27.08
C LYS A 731 11.64 5.69 28.52
N LYS A 732 10.75 5.64 29.51
CA LYS A 732 11.15 5.71 30.94
C LYS A 732 12.04 4.53 31.32
N SER A 733 13.23 4.80 31.86
CA SER A 733 14.19 3.81 32.38
C SER A 733 14.57 4.16 33.83
N ALA A 734 14.58 3.18 34.75
CA ALA A 734 14.90 3.34 36.17
C ALA A 734 16.35 2.91 36.48
N VAL A 735 17.09 3.65 37.31
CA VAL A 735 18.51 3.40 37.66
C VAL A 735 18.75 3.59 39.17
N CYS A 736 19.48 2.66 39.82
CA CYS A 736 19.87 2.69 41.24
C CYS A 736 21.40 2.63 41.40
N LEU A 737 21.96 3.48 42.28
CA LEU A 737 23.34 3.39 42.80
C LEU A 737 23.39 2.49 44.04
N HIS A 738 24.55 1.92 44.39
CA HIS A 738 24.73 1.07 45.57
C HIS A 738 26.04 1.38 46.32
N VAL A 739 25.96 1.70 47.62
CA VAL A 739 27.10 1.75 48.56
C VAL A 739 27.06 0.54 49.49
N SER A 740 28.19 -0.14 49.68
CA SER A 740 28.26 -1.44 50.35
C SER A 740 28.72 -1.33 51.80
N THR A 741 28.07 -2.07 52.72
CA THR A 741 28.75 -2.83 53.80
C THR A 741 27.85 -3.97 54.31
N SER A 742 28.45 -5.15 54.47
CA SER A 742 27.81 -6.39 54.94
C SER A 742 27.90 -6.55 56.46
N PRO A 743 26.89 -7.16 57.12
CA PRO A 743 27.11 -8.50 57.65
C PRO A 743 25.90 -9.46 57.51
N ASP A 744 26.19 -10.76 57.57
CA ASP A 744 25.29 -11.91 57.37
C ASP A 744 24.08 -11.93 58.32
N ILE A 745 22.86 -11.99 57.75
CA ILE A 745 21.58 -12.10 58.47
C ILE A 745 20.78 -13.29 57.92
N PRO A 746 20.09 -14.09 58.76
CA PRO A 746 19.35 -15.28 58.34
C PRO A 746 18.20 -14.95 57.38
N LEU A 747 18.20 -15.61 56.22
CA LEU A 747 17.20 -15.46 55.17
C LEU A 747 16.07 -16.50 55.31
N PRO A 748 14.83 -16.15 54.91
CA PRO A 748 13.68 -17.05 54.94
C PRO A 748 13.75 -18.15 53.86
N ASP A 749 13.19 -19.34 54.15
CA ASP A 749 13.19 -20.49 53.24
C ASP A 749 12.23 -20.28 52.04
N ALA A 750 12.76 -20.45 50.82
CA ALA A 750 12.01 -20.34 49.57
C ALA A 750 10.81 -21.31 49.46
N ASN A 751 10.80 -22.40 50.23
CA ASN A 751 9.68 -23.36 50.25
C ASN A 751 8.39 -22.79 50.85
N GLN A 752 8.47 -21.72 51.63
CA GLN A 752 7.34 -21.16 52.38
C GLN A 752 6.54 -20.12 51.58
N PHE A 753 6.98 -19.78 50.37
CA PHE A 753 6.42 -18.66 49.61
C PHE A 753 5.88 -19.10 48.25
N SER A 754 4.81 -18.42 47.82
CA SER A 754 4.08 -18.76 46.59
C SER A 754 4.50 -17.92 45.39
N THR A 755 5.10 -16.76 45.64
CA THR A 755 5.60 -15.82 44.62
C THR A 755 7.02 -15.33 44.97
N TRP A 756 7.77 -14.97 43.93
CA TRP A 756 9.11 -14.40 44.08
C TRP A 756 9.08 -13.07 44.85
N THR A 757 8.08 -12.23 44.60
CA THR A 757 7.94 -10.93 45.26
C THR A 757 7.65 -11.05 46.76
N GLU A 758 6.87 -12.05 47.20
CA GLU A 758 6.65 -12.35 48.62
C GLU A 758 7.95 -12.81 49.31
N LEU A 759 8.67 -13.76 48.71
CA LEU A 759 9.95 -14.25 49.24
C LEU A 759 10.97 -13.11 49.36
N LEU A 760 11.03 -12.25 48.34
CA LEU A 760 11.96 -11.13 48.31
C LEU A 760 11.62 -10.08 49.37
N LYS A 761 10.33 -9.71 49.53
CA LYS A 761 9.86 -8.81 50.59
C LYS A 761 10.11 -9.36 51.99
N ALA A 762 9.85 -10.65 52.20
CA ALA A 762 10.12 -11.32 53.47
C ALA A 762 11.62 -11.34 53.79
N SER A 763 12.46 -11.54 52.76
CA SER A 763 13.92 -11.52 52.90
C SER A 763 14.43 -10.13 53.25
N VAL A 764 13.91 -9.08 52.61
CA VAL A 764 14.22 -7.67 52.96
C VAL A 764 13.83 -7.37 54.41
N THR A 765 12.65 -7.84 54.84
CA THR A 765 12.14 -7.63 56.20
C THR A 765 12.98 -8.38 57.25
N SER A 766 13.38 -9.62 56.95
CA SER A 766 14.28 -10.43 57.79
C SER A 766 15.68 -9.83 57.87
N HIS A 767 16.15 -9.19 56.79
CA HIS A 767 17.49 -8.61 56.71
C HIS A 767 17.66 -7.33 57.56
N HIS A 768 16.59 -6.64 57.98
CA HIS A 768 16.69 -5.35 58.67
C HIS A 768 15.89 -5.18 59.97
N GLY A 769 15.20 -6.22 60.46
CA GLY A 769 14.53 -6.21 61.77
C GLY A 769 13.21 -5.41 61.82
N ALA A 770 12.26 -5.86 62.65
CA ALA A 770 10.88 -5.39 62.69
C ALA A 770 10.67 -4.03 63.41
N ALA A 771 11.44 -3.00 63.09
CA ALA A 771 11.19 -1.64 63.58
C ALA A 771 10.59 -0.77 62.48
N PRO A 772 9.33 -0.28 62.61
CA PRO A 772 8.77 0.69 61.69
C PRO A 772 9.37 2.07 61.99
N SER A 773 10.49 2.41 61.34
CA SER A 773 11.06 3.76 61.43
C SER A 773 10.40 4.68 60.40
N THR A 774 9.52 5.53 60.91
CA THR A 774 8.78 6.59 60.24
C THR A 774 9.71 7.70 59.74
N THR A 775 10.48 7.51 58.67
CA THR A 775 11.13 8.61 57.93
C THR A 775 11.63 8.20 56.55
N GLN A 776 11.05 8.83 55.52
CA GLN A 776 11.58 9.21 54.21
C GLN A 776 12.22 8.15 53.27
N SER A 777 11.77 8.24 52.01
CA SER A 777 11.85 7.28 50.90
C SER A 777 13.18 7.26 50.14
N ILE A 778 14.28 7.04 50.83
CA ILE A 778 15.58 6.79 50.19
C ILE A 778 16.11 5.49 50.78
N ASP A 779 16.39 4.52 49.92
CA ASP A 779 17.03 3.22 50.19
C ASP A 779 16.15 1.94 50.25
N ASP A 780 15.05 1.86 49.49
CA ASP A 780 14.36 0.57 49.30
C ASP A 780 15.10 -0.34 48.29
N SER A 781 15.61 0.22 47.18
CA SER A 781 16.13 -0.59 46.06
C SER A 781 17.39 -1.40 46.40
N GLU A 782 18.34 -0.84 47.15
CA GLU A 782 19.57 -1.56 47.53
C GLU A 782 19.25 -2.74 48.45
N ARG A 783 18.20 -2.62 49.27
CA ARG A 783 17.72 -3.70 50.14
C ARG A 783 17.14 -4.85 49.33
N TYR A 784 16.36 -4.55 48.29
CA TYR A 784 15.85 -5.59 47.39
C TYR A 784 16.97 -6.25 46.57
N ILE A 785 17.99 -5.49 46.12
CA ILE A 785 19.13 -6.02 45.37
C ILE A 785 20.01 -6.93 46.25
N SER A 786 20.31 -6.50 47.49
CA SER A 786 21.10 -7.29 48.44
C SER A 786 20.35 -8.55 48.88
N ALA A 787 19.04 -8.47 49.15
CA ALA A 787 18.21 -9.63 49.46
C ALA A 787 18.13 -10.63 48.29
N GLU A 788 17.96 -10.14 47.04
CA GLU A 788 17.98 -10.99 45.84
C GLU A 788 19.32 -11.72 45.70
N LYS A 789 20.44 -10.99 45.85
CA LYS A 789 21.80 -11.54 45.77
C LYS A 789 22.02 -12.65 46.80
N LEU A 790 21.63 -12.43 48.05
CA LEU A 790 21.79 -13.37 49.14
C LEU A 790 20.94 -14.64 48.97
N LEU A 791 19.69 -14.49 48.53
CA LEU A 791 18.83 -15.63 48.21
C LEU A 791 19.41 -16.51 47.09
N ILE A 792 19.99 -15.88 46.06
CA ILE A 792 20.65 -16.60 44.96
C ILE A 792 21.93 -17.28 45.44
N GLN A 793 22.75 -16.62 46.26
CA GLN A 793 23.94 -17.23 46.87
C GLN A 793 23.57 -18.46 47.69
N ARG A 794 22.48 -18.37 48.47
CA ARG A 794 21.97 -19.51 49.25
C ARG A 794 21.53 -20.65 48.34
N ALA A 795 20.76 -20.37 47.29
CA ALA A 795 20.32 -21.37 46.32
C ALA A 795 21.50 -22.09 45.63
N GLN A 796 22.60 -21.37 45.34
CA GLN A 796 23.82 -21.96 44.78
C GLN A 796 24.56 -22.83 45.80
N LYS A 797 24.70 -22.38 47.06
CA LYS A 797 25.29 -23.18 48.14
C LYS A 797 24.50 -24.46 48.41
N ASP A 798 23.18 -24.40 48.33
CA ASP A 798 22.28 -25.54 48.55
C ASP A 798 22.30 -26.52 47.36
N SER A 799 22.41 -26.03 46.13
CA SER A 799 22.32 -26.86 44.91
C SER A 799 23.68 -27.38 44.40
N PHE A 800 24.77 -26.68 44.72
CA PHE A 800 26.14 -26.98 44.27
C PHE A 800 27.16 -26.85 45.41
N PRO A 801 26.99 -27.54 46.55
CA PRO A 801 27.80 -27.32 47.76
C PRO A 801 29.28 -27.66 47.56
N GLU A 802 29.60 -28.70 46.79
CA GLU A 802 30.97 -29.14 46.53
C GLU A 802 31.66 -28.21 45.51
N GLU A 803 30.97 -27.84 44.44
CA GLU A 803 31.46 -26.89 43.45
C GLU A 803 31.64 -25.48 44.02
N PHE A 804 30.71 -25.03 44.86
CA PHE A 804 30.81 -23.72 45.53
C PHE A 804 32.06 -23.66 46.41
N LYS A 805 32.33 -24.71 47.21
CA LYS A 805 33.55 -24.80 48.04
C LYS A 805 34.82 -24.89 47.20
N ALA A 806 34.82 -25.70 46.14
CA ALA A 806 35.98 -25.87 45.26
C ALA A 806 36.32 -24.57 44.50
N LEU A 807 35.33 -23.91 43.89
CA LEU A 807 35.52 -22.66 43.14
C LEU A 807 35.87 -21.47 44.05
N ALA A 808 35.28 -21.41 45.26
CA ALA A 808 35.64 -20.37 46.24
C ALA A 808 37.07 -20.52 46.80
N THR A 809 37.65 -21.73 46.76
CA THR A 809 39.03 -22.02 47.19
C THR A 809 40.01 -22.23 46.03
N GLU A 810 39.60 -21.88 44.80
CA GLU A 810 40.39 -22.00 43.55
C GLU A 810 40.89 -23.43 43.26
N ARG A 811 40.16 -24.46 43.70
CA ARG A 811 40.46 -25.86 43.40
C ARG A 811 39.73 -26.31 42.13
N PRO A 812 40.35 -27.19 41.31
CA PRO A 812 39.72 -27.73 40.12
C PRO A 812 38.45 -28.52 40.47
N LEU A 813 37.42 -28.40 39.64
CA LEU A 813 36.16 -29.10 39.85
C LEU A 813 36.31 -30.63 39.68
N PRO A 814 35.53 -31.42 40.44
CA PRO A 814 35.41 -32.86 40.22
C PRO A 814 35.00 -33.18 38.78
N SER A 815 35.56 -34.24 38.19
CA SER A 815 35.30 -34.66 36.80
C SER A 815 33.84 -35.05 36.53
N ASN A 816 33.07 -35.35 37.58
CA ASN A 816 31.64 -35.65 37.54
C ASN A 816 30.73 -34.43 37.80
N SER A 817 31.27 -33.21 37.94
CA SER A 817 30.46 -32.03 38.24
C SER A 817 29.49 -31.67 37.10
N ARG A 818 28.26 -31.33 37.49
CA ARG A 818 27.22 -30.85 36.55
C ARG A 818 27.59 -29.52 35.88
N LEU A 819 28.56 -28.79 36.43
CA LEU A 819 28.99 -27.48 35.95
C LEU A 819 30.28 -27.53 35.11
N ALA A 820 30.96 -28.69 35.03
CA ALA A 820 32.27 -28.80 34.38
C ALA A 820 32.29 -28.32 32.92
N SER A 821 31.19 -28.49 32.18
CA SER A 821 31.06 -28.08 30.77
C SER A 821 30.88 -26.57 30.57
N LEU A 822 30.64 -25.80 31.63
CA LEU A 822 30.35 -24.36 31.58
C LEU A 822 31.55 -23.48 31.97
N SER A 823 32.73 -24.08 32.18
CA SER A 823 33.93 -23.40 32.70
C SER A 823 33.59 -22.42 33.84
N PRO A 824 32.95 -22.89 34.93
CA PRO A 824 32.31 -22.02 35.91
C PRO A 824 33.35 -21.25 36.71
N GLU A 825 33.04 -20.00 37.03
CA GLU A 825 33.92 -19.11 37.76
C GLU A 825 33.22 -18.56 38.99
N TYR A 826 33.97 -18.45 40.09
CA TYR A 826 33.49 -17.79 41.30
C TYR A 826 33.81 -16.30 41.22
N ASP A 827 32.76 -15.49 41.14
CA ASP A 827 32.90 -14.05 41.19
C ASP A 827 33.12 -13.60 42.64
N LYS A 828 34.35 -13.22 42.98
CA LYS A 828 34.73 -12.80 44.34
C LYS A 828 33.98 -11.52 44.78
N ALA A 829 33.56 -10.66 43.86
CA ALA A 829 32.84 -9.43 44.18
C ALA A 829 31.35 -9.67 44.47
N SER A 830 30.72 -10.57 43.71
CA SER A 830 29.31 -10.91 43.92
C SER A 830 29.06 -12.14 44.79
N GLY A 831 30.09 -12.95 45.10
CA GLY A 831 29.98 -14.19 45.87
C GLY A 831 29.15 -15.28 45.18
N LEU A 832 29.02 -15.22 43.85
CA LEU A 832 28.15 -16.08 43.04
C LEU A 832 28.97 -16.90 42.03
N ILE A 833 28.48 -18.09 41.70
CA ILE A 833 28.98 -18.92 40.60
C ILE A 833 28.38 -18.40 39.28
N ARG A 834 29.25 -18.03 38.34
CA ARG A 834 28.89 -17.56 37.00
C ARG A 834 29.46 -18.48 35.93
N VAL A 835 28.87 -18.45 34.74
CA VAL A 835 29.40 -19.16 33.56
C VAL A 835 30.64 -18.43 33.05
N GLY A 836 31.78 -19.11 32.98
CA GLY A 836 32.99 -18.57 32.35
C GLY A 836 33.02 -18.83 30.84
N GLY A 837 34.09 -18.41 30.16
CA GLY A 837 34.30 -18.83 28.77
C GLY A 837 35.04 -17.84 27.87
N ARG A 838 34.75 -17.92 26.56
CA ARG A 838 35.50 -17.30 25.45
C ARG A 838 35.13 -15.84 25.15
N LEU A 839 34.12 -15.29 25.83
CA LEU A 839 33.58 -13.95 25.57
C LEU A 839 34.17 -12.85 26.48
N ARG A 840 35.22 -13.16 27.25
CA ARG A 840 35.85 -12.26 28.24
C ARG A 840 36.41 -10.96 27.64
N HIS A 841 36.74 -10.95 26.35
CA HIS A 841 37.27 -9.76 25.66
C HIS A 841 36.18 -8.84 25.08
N ALA A 842 34.90 -9.20 25.21
CA ALA A 842 33.77 -8.37 24.77
C ALA A 842 33.50 -7.24 25.79
N LYS A 843 34.38 -6.23 25.85
CA LYS A 843 34.35 -5.14 26.83
C LYS A 843 33.07 -4.27 26.82
N HIS A 844 32.25 -4.37 25.77
CA HIS A 844 31.05 -3.55 25.56
C HIS A 844 29.73 -4.26 25.92
N MET A 845 29.77 -5.48 26.48
CA MET A 845 28.57 -6.21 26.91
C MET A 845 28.44 -6.21 28.44
N GLU A 846 27.20 -6.24 28.94
CA GLU A 846 26.93 -6.32 30.37
C GLU A 846 27.46 -7.64 30.97
N LEU A 847 28.04 -7.59 32.17
CA LEU A 847 28.63 -8.74 32.86
C LEU A 847 27.66 -9.93 33.00
N ASP A 848 26.37 -9.67 33.24
CA ASP A 848 25.35 -10.72 33.34
C ASP A 848 25.06 -11.42 31.99
N ALA A 849 25.27 -10.71 30.87
CA ALA A 849 25.13 -11.27 29.53
C ALA A 849 26.38 -12.07 29.09
N ILE A 850 27.57 -11.63 29.49
CA ILE A 850 28.85 -12.32 29.22
C ILE A 850 29.01 -13.54 30.14
N HIS A 851 28.76 -13.34 31.43
CA HIS A 851 28.98 -14.29 32.54
C HIS A 851 27.70 -14.48 33.37
N PRO A 852 26.66 -15.12 32.80
CA PRO A 852 25.36 -15.31 33.46
C PRO A 852 25.46 -16.18 34.72
N ILE A 853 24.58 -15.91 35.69
CA ILE A 853 24.58 -16.58 37.02
C ILE A 853 23.99 -17.99 36.90
N VAL A 854 24.70 -19.00 37.41
CA VAL A 854 24.28 -20.39 37.30
C VAL A 854 23.19 -20.73 38.31
N LEU A 855 22.10 -21.37 37.87
CA LEU A 855 20.99 -21.80 38.73
C LEU A 855 20.57 -23.25 38.46
N ASP A 856 20.19 -23.98 39.52
CA ASP A 856 19.62 -25.33 39.41
C ASP A 856 18.10 -25.25 39.13
N PRO A 857 17.59 -25.83 38.03
CA PRO A 857 16.15 -25.84 37.74
C PRO A 857 15.29 -26.53 38.82
N GLN A 858 15.86 -27.37 39.67
CA GLN A 858 15.13 -28.10 40.70
C GLN A 858 14.89 -27.25 41.96
N HIS A 859 15.72 -26.23 42.21
CA HIS A 859 15.64 -25.40 43.40
C HIS A 859 14.35 -24.55 43.40
N ASN A 860 13.67 -24.46 44.54
CA ASN A 860 12.37 -23.79 44.62
C ASN A 860 12.45 -22.28 44.31
N LEU A 861 13.55 -21.62 44.70
CA LEU A 861 13.85 -20.24 44.27
C LEU A 861 13.80 -20.08 42.75
N THR A 862 14.44 -20.98 42.00
CA THR A 862 14.50 -20.91 40.54
C THR A 862 13.12 -21.14 39.92
N LYS A 863 12.26 -21.97 40.53
CA LYS A 863 10.86 -22.15 40.11
C LYS A 863 10.04 -20.88 40.32
N LEU A 864 10.22 -20.18 41.45
CA LEU A 864 9.55 -18.90 41.73
C LEU A 864 9.99 -17.82 40.74
N LEU A 865 11.28 -17.75 40.40
CA LEU A 865 11.81 -16.83 39.37
C LEU A 865 11.22 -17.10 37.97
N ILE A 866 11.12 -18.38 37.57
CA ILE A 866 10.50 -18.75 36.30
C ILE A 866 9.02 -18.34 36.28
N LYS A 867 8.30 -18.59 37.38
CA LYS A 867 6.88 -18.22 37.53
C LYS A 867 6.67 -16.71 37.42
N ASP A 868 7.48 -15.92 38.11
CA ASP A 868 7.40 -14.46 38.10
C ASP A 868 7.69 -13.87 36.72
N CYS A 869 8.71 -14.39 36.02
CA CYS A 869 9.04 -13.99 34.65
C CYS A 869 7.94 -14.38 33.65
N ASP A 870 7.36 -15.58 33.77
CA ASP A 870 6.25 -16.02 32.90
C ASP A 870 4.99 -15.17 33.09
N SER A 871 4.63 -14.86 34.35
CA SER A 871 3.48 -14.00 34.67
C SER A 871 3.69 -12.54 34.25
N SER A 872 4.86 -11.95 34.49
CA SER A 872 5.14 -10.55 34.13
C SER A 872 5.18 -10.31 32.61
N LEU A 873 5.55 -11.32 31.83
CA LEU A 873 5.52 -11.27 30.37
C LEU A 873 4.16 -11.68 29.76
N PHE A 874 3.13 -11.91 30.58
CA PHE A 874 1.80 -12.35 30.15
C PHE A 874 1.80 -13.69 29.39
N HIS A 875 2.56 -14.68 29.88
CA HIS A 875 2.57 -16.08 29.40
C HIS A 875 2.94 -16.30 27.91
N PRO A 876 3.95 -15.60 27.35
CA PRO A 876 4.12 -15.38 25.90
C PRO A 876 4.64 -16.59 25.09
N GLY A 877 5.15 -17.64 25.75
CA GLY A 877 5.82 -18.78 25.10
C GLY A 877 7.06 -19.23 25.88
N PRO A 878 7.51 -20.50 25.76
CA PRO A 878 8.69 -20.97 26.48
C PRO A 878 9.97 -20.30 25.97
N GLU A 879 10.06 -20.02 24.66
CA GLU A 879 11.24 -19.39 24.06
C GLU A 879 11.39 -17.93 24.46
N ARG A 880 10.29 -17.19 24.64
CA ARG A 880 10.34 -15.79 25.08
C ARG A 880 10.75 -15.67 26.54
N VAL A 881 10.19 -16.51 27.42
CA VAL A 881 10.57 -16.58 28.84
C VAL A 881 12.02 -17.06 28.98
N PHE A 882 12.44 -18.03 28.16
CA PHE A 882 13.81 -18.49 28.12
C PHE A 882 14.77 -17.38 27.70
N ALA A 883 14.46 -16.66 26.62
CA ALA A 883 15.30 -15.56 26.15
C ALA A 883 15.46 -14.47 27.21
N GLU A 884 14.39 -14.12 27.94
CA GLU A 884 14.45 -13.08 28.98
C GLU A 884 15.25 -13.54 30.21
N LEU A 885 14.99 -14.76 30.72
CA LEU A 885 15.76 -15.32 31.84
C LEU A 885 17.24 -15.51 31.49
N ARG A 886 17.55 -15.85 30.23
CA ARG A 886 18.91 -16.12 29.75
C ARG A 886 19.83 -14.88 29.79
N ARG A 887 19.26 -13.67 29.83
CA ARG A 887 20.02 -12.40 29.90
C ARG A 887 20.77 -12.22 31.22
N ARG A 888 20.24 -12.79 32.31
CA ARG A 888 20.86 -12.72 33.66
C ARG A 888 21.24 -14.09 34.23
N TYR A 889 20.48 -15.13 33.89
CA TYR A 889 20.63 -16.46 34.49
C TYR A 889 21.00 -17.54 33.46
N TRP A 890 21.89 -18.44 33.86
CA TRP A 890 22.13 -19.73 33.20
C TRP A 890 21.48 -20.84 34.03
N ILE A 891 20.19 -21.08 33.77
CA ILE A 891 19.47 -22.20 34.39
C ILE A 891 19.87 -23.49 33.67
N LEU A 892 20.39 -24.48 34.39
CA LEU A 892 20.74 -25.78 33.80
C LEU A 892 19.49 -26.39 33.15
N ARG A 893 19.60 -26.80 31.88
CA ARG A 893 18.45 -27.27 31.07
C ARG A 893 17.24 -26.29 31.11
N GLY A 894 17.50 -24.98 31.12
CA GLY A 894 16.48 -23.95 31.35
C GLY A 894 15.26 -24.00 30.44
N ARG A 895 15.42 -24.38 29.16
CA ARG A 895 14.28 -24.58 28.24
C ARG A 895 13.33 -25.66 28.72
N GLU A 896 13.85 -26.77 29.25
CA GLU A 896 13.05 -27.88 29.78
C GLU A 896 12.34 -27.46 31.08
N ALA A 897 13.05 -26.75 31.95
CA ALA A 897 12.50 -26.23 33.20
C ALA A 897 11.32 -25.27 32.97
N ILE A 898 11.46 -24.34 32.01
CA ILE A 898 10.41 -23.40 31.64
C ILE A 898 9.23 -24.11 30.98
N LYS A 899 9.48 -25.06 30.08
CA LYS A 899 8.41 -25.88 29.48
C LYS A 899 7.64 -26.65 30.55
N LYS A 900 8.34 -27.24 31.53
CA LYS A 900 7.72 -27.95 32.66
C LYS A 900 6.86 -27.01 33.52
N HIS A 901 7.35 -25.80 33.82
CA HIS A 901 6.58 -24.80 34.54
C HIS A 901 5.32 -24.38 33.77
N GLN A 902 5.46 -23.97 32.50
CA GLN A 902 4.33 -23.53 31.68
C GLN A 902 3.32 -24.66 31.41
N TYR A 903 3.75 -25.92 31.41
CA TYR A 903 2.86 -27.07 31.33
C TYR A 903 1.99 -27.23 32.59
N GLN A 904 2.46 -26.77 33.75
CA GLN A 904 1.74 -26.84 35.03
C GLN A 904 1.01 -25.54 35.39
N CYS A 905 1.36 -24.43 34.73
CA CYS A 905 0.77 -23.12 34.95
C CYS A 905 -0.64 -23.04 34.32
N MET A 906 -1.66 -22.79 35.14
CA MET A 906 -3.06 -22.74 34.71
C MET A 906 -3.32 -21.68 33.64
N ASP A 907 -2.70 -20.51 33.72
CA ASP A 907 -2.91 -19.43 32.73
C ASP A 907 -2.20 -19.74 31.41
N CYS A 908 -1.01 -20.34 31.45
CA CYS A 908 -0.38 -20.91 30.25
C CYS A 908 -1.22 -22.04 29.64
N GLN A 909 -1.78 -22.92 30.46
CA GLN A 909 -2.68 -23.98 30.01
C GLN A 909 -3.94 -23.38 29.37
N LYS A 910 -4.58 -22.36 29.96
CA LYS A 910 -5.74 -21.66 29.39
C LYS A 910 -5.41 -21.00 28.05
N CYS A 911 -4.33 -20.21 28.00
CA CYS A 911 -3.91 -19.48 26.79
C CYS A 911 -3.48 -20.40 25.65
N ARG A 912 -3.03 -21.63 25.96
CA ARG A 912 -2.53 -22.60 24.98
C ARG A 912 -3.39 -23.85 24.86
N ALA A 913 -4.51 -23.91 25.58
CA ALA A 913 -5.49 -24.98 25.50
C ALA A 913 -6.03 -24.97 24.09
N LYS A 914 -5.67 -26.00 23.33
CA LYS A 914 -6.30 -26.28 22.06
C LYS A 914 -7.53 -27.15 22.37
N PRO A 915 -8.68 -26.91 21.73
CA PRO A 915 -9.80 -27.84 21.84
C PRO A 915 -9.29 -29.25 21.54
N GLY A 916 -9.64 -30.22 22.37
CA GLY A 916 -9.46 -31.63 22.01
C GLY A 916 -10.40 -31.92 20.86
N ILE A 917 -9.91 -31.80 19.62
CA ILE A 917 -10.78 -32.02 18.46
C ILE A 917 -10.84 -33.52 18.24
N PRO A 918 -12.00 -34.17 18.45
CA PRO A 918 -12.12 -35.60 18.21
C PRO A 918 -11.85 -35.88 16.73
N ARG A 919 -11.52 -37.13 16.42
CA ARG A 919 -11.37 -37.58 15.04
C ARG A 919 -12.59 -37.15 14.24
N MET A 920 -12.34 -36.64 13.03
CA MET A 920 -13.41 -36.22 12.13
C MET A 920 -14.42 -37.35 11.98
N ALA A 921 -15.65 -37.07 12.45
CA ALA A 921 -16.74 -38.04 12.46
C ALA A 921 -17.01 -38.54 11.05
N ASP A 922 -17.41 -39.81 10.95
CA ASP A 922 -17.77 -40.41 9.67
C ASP A 922 -18.96 -39.65 9.04
N LEU A 923 -19.02 -39.66 7.70
CA LEU A 923 -20.07 -38.96 6.98
C LEU A 923 -21.45 -39.48 7.43
N PRO A 924 -22.42 -38.59 7.73
CA PRO A 924 -23.73 -39.03 8.20
C PRO A 924 -24.42 -39.88 7.14
N PRO A 925 -25.26 -40.87 7.53
CA PRO A 925 -25.96 -41.73 6.59
C PRO A 925 -26.73 -40.96 5.51
N THR A 926 -27.23 -39.77 5.84
CA THR A 926 -27.95 -38.86 4.94
C THR A 926 -27.11 -38.37 3.73
N ARG A 927 -25.77 -38.43 3.82
CA ARG A 927 -24.83 -38.12 2.72
C ARG A 927 -24.38 -39.35 1.93
N LEU A 928 -24.66 -40.55 2.45
CA LEU A 928 -24.19 -41.83 1.91
C LEU A 928 -25.33 -42.74 1.42
N ARG A 929 -26.54 -42.21 1.24
CA ARG A 929 -27.68 -42.97 0.66
C ARG A 929 -27.55 -43.12 -0.85
N LEU A 930 -26.48 -43.79 -1.28
CA LEU A 930 -26.21 -44.11 -2.68
C LEU A 930 -27.35 -44.97 -3.26
N TYR A 931 -27.57 -44.87 -4.58
CA TYR A 931 -28.66 -45.56 -5.30
C TYR A 931 -30.09 -45.17 -4.90
N LYS A 932 -30.27 -44.17 -4.04
CA LYS A 932 -31.58 -43.53 -3.81
C LYS A 932 -31.79 -42.39 -4.82
N PRO A 933 -33.04 -42.06 -5.18
CA PRO A 933 -33.31 -40.97 -6.11
C PRO A 933 -32.77 -39.64 -5.55
N PRO A 934 -32.41 -38.67 -6.43
CA PRO A 934 -32.08 -37.32 -6.00
C PRO A 934 -33.16 -36.77 -5.06
N PHE A 935 -32.75 -35.99 -4.07
CA PHE A 935 -33.62 -35.42 -3.01
C PHE A 935 -34.23 -36.41 -2.00
N TYR A 936 -33.78 -37.67 -1.96
CA TYR A 936 -34.22 -38.63 -0.93
C TYR A 936 -33.94 -38.15 0.51
N SER A 937 -32.75 -37.59 0.74
CA SER A 937 -32.39 -36.84 1.95
C SER A 937 -32.16 -35.38 1.56
N THR A 938 -32.99 -34.47 2.08
CA THR A 938 -33.02 -33.08 1.63
C THR A 938 -32.87 -32.12 2.81
N GLY A 939 -31.89 -31.21 2.73
CA GLY A 939 -31.79 -30.06 3.61
C GLY A 939 -32.58 -28.88 3.05
N MET A 940 -33.22 -28.08 3.90
CA MET A 940 -33.97 -26.91 3.47
C MET A 940 -33.60 -25.65 4.26
N ASP A 941 -33.71 -24.49 3.59
CA ASP A 941 -33.52 -23.19 4.21
C ASP A 941 -34.26 -22.10 3.44
N CYS A 942 -34.72 -21.07 4.14
CA CYS A 942 -35.43 -19.93 3.56
C CYS A 942 -34.53 -18.68 3.57
N PHE A 943 -34.59 -17.88 2.51
CA PHE A 943 -33.75 -16.69 2.35
C PHE A 943 -34.53 -15.52 1.73
N GLY A 944 -34.26 -14.31 2.20
CA GLY A 944 -35.00 -13.10 1.80
C GLY A 944 -34.94 -12.06 2.92
N PRO A 945 -35.82 -11.04 2.93
CA PRO A 945 -36.89 -10.77 1.95
C PRO A 945 -36.39 -10.06 0.67
N PHE A 946 -37.03 -10.34 -0.46
CA PHE A 946 -36.86 -9.61 -1.73
C PHE A 946 -38.10 -8.76 -2.00
N THR A 947 -37.90 -7.48 -2.30
CA THR A 947 -39.00 -6.56 -2.64
C THR A 947 -39.34 -6.69 -4.13
N VAL A 948 -40.54 -7.17 -4.44
CA VAL A 948 -41.04 -7.29 -5.83
C VAL A 948 -42.15 -6.27 -6.10
N LYS A 949 -42.27 -5.88 -7.37
CA LYS A 949 -43.34 -4.98 -7.82
C LYS A 949 -44.52 -5.78 -8.38
N ILE A 950 -45.70 -5.57 -7.80
CA ILE A 950 -46.97 -6.17 -8.24
C ILE A 950 -47.92 -5.02 -8.59
N GLY A 951 -48.06 -4.75 -9.89
CA GLY A 951 -48.79 -3.58 -10.38
C GLY A 951 -48.18 -2.27 -9.88
N ARG A 952 -48.92 -1.50 -9.08
CA ARG A 952 -48.47 -0.25 -8.44
C ARG A 952 -47.96 -0.42 -7.00
N ARG A 953 -48.03 -1.62 -6.43
CA ARG A 953 -47.64 -1.92 -5.04
C ARG A 953 -46.31 -2.69 -4.99
N THR A 954 -45.63 -2.60 -3.86
CA THR A 954 -44.42 -3.39 -3.57
C THR A 954 -44.71 -4.36 -2.45
N GLU A 955 -44.42 -5.64 -2.66
CA GLU A 955 -44.61 -6.69 -1.66
C GLU A 955 -43.29 -7.44 -1.40
N LYS A 956 -43.16 -8.02 -0.21
CA LYS A 956 -42.03 -8.89 0.15
C LYS A 956 -42.31 -10.29 -0.38
N ARG A 957 -41.27 -10.93 -0.91
CA ARG A 957 -41.24 -12.35 -1.28
C ARG A 957 -40.01 -13.02 -0.70
N TRP A 958 -40.09 -14.32 -0.45
CA TRP A 958 -39.00 -15.11 0.13
C TRP A 958 -38.61 -16.24 -0.82
N GLY A 959 -37.33 -16.54 -0.91
CA GLY A 959 -36.84 -17.74 -1.61
C GLY A 959 -36.73 -18.92 -0.64
N ILE A 960 -36.97 -20.13 -1.13
CA ILE A 960 -36.68 -21.37 -0.41
C ILE A 960 -35.71 -22.22 -1.24
N VAL A 961 -34.73 -22.83 -0.57
CA VAL A 961 -33.83 -23.82 -1.18
C VAL A 961 -34.11 -25.20 -0.61
N PHE A 962 -34.22 -26.18 -1.50
CA PHE A 962 -34.15 -27.60 -1.17
C PHE A 962 -32.84 -28.16 -1.74
N LYS A 963 -31.98 -28.69 -0.87
CA LYS A 963 -30.65 -29.19 -1.21
C LYS A 963 -30.56 -30.70 -0.94
N CYS A 964 -30.31 -31.50 -1.97
CA CYS A 964 -30.06 -32.92 -1.77
C CYS A 964 -28.70 -33.13 -1.07
N LEU A 965 -28.71 -33.89 0.02
CA LEU A 965 -27.51 -34.15 0.81
C LEU A 965 -26.59 -35.21 0.19
N THR A 966 -27.14 -36.11 -0.62
CA THR A 966 -26.41 -37.16 -1.35
C THR A 966 -25.82 -36.64 -2.66
N THR A 967 -26.66 -36.10 -3.56
CA THR A 967 -26.25 -35.72 -4.92
C THR A 967 -25.82 -34.26 -5.07
N ARG A 968 -25.99 -33.44 -4.02
CA ARG A 968 -25.76 -31.99 -4.04
C ARG A 968 -26.64 -31.20 -5.02
N CYS A 969 -27.69 -31.79 -5.60
CA CYS A 969 -28.67 -31.04 -6.41
C CYS A 969 -29.37 -29.96 -5.56
N ALA A 970 -29.56 -28.77 -6.12
CA ALA A 970 -30.37 -27.70 -5.53
C ALA A 970 -31.69 -27.51 -6.29
N HIS A 971 -32.76 -27.20 -5.58
CA HIS A 971 -34.03 -26.73 -6.13
C HIS A 971 -34.41 -25.42 -5.44
N LEU A 972 -34.78 -24.41 -6.21
CA LEU A 972 -35.16 -23.09 -5.74
C LEU A 972 -36.62 -22.82 -6.09
N ASP A 973 -37.36 -22.26 -5.14
CA ASP A 973 -38.74 -21.82 -5.37
C ASP A 973 -38.99 -20.49 -4.65
N LEU A 974 -40.05 -19.79 -5.07
CA LEU A 974 -40.47 -18.50 -4.52
C LEU A 974 -41.70 -18.69 -3.62
N LEU A 975 -41.67 -18.06 -2.45
CA LEU A 975 -42.74 -18.02 -1.45
C LEU A 975 -43.37 -16.62 -1.42
N GLU A 976 -44.70 -16.59 -1.42
CA GLU A 976 -45.50 -15.36 -1.32
C GLU A 976 -45.45 -14.75 0.08
N SER A 977 -45.42 -15.62 1.10
CA SER A 977 -45.39 -15.33 2.53
C SER A 977 -44.59 -16.42 3.27
N LEU A 978 -44.27 -16.18 4.54
CA LEU A 978 -43.67 -17.17 5.44
C LEU A 978 -44.74 -17.82 6.32
N ASP A 979 -45.76 -18.42 5.69
CA ASP A 979 -46.82 -19.17 6.39
C ASP A 979 -46.84 -20.66 5.96
N THR A 980 -47.60 -21.46 6.71
CA THR A 980 -47.76 -22.90 6.50
C THR A 980 -48.18 -23.22 5.07
N ASP A 981 -49.15 -22.47 4.54
CA ASP A 981 -49.75 -22.73 3.24
C ASP A 981 -48.77 -22.46 2.09
N ALA A 982 -48.06 -21.33 2.11
CA ALA A 982 -47.07 -20.97 1.10
C ALA A 982 -45.92 -22.01 1.04
N PHE A 983 -45.46 -22.48 2.21
CA PHE A 983 -44.47 -23.55 2.27
C PHE A 983 -45.02 -24.88 1.74
N LEU A 984 -46.20 -25.31 2.17
CA LEU A 984 -46.80 -26.56 1.70
C LEU A 984 -47.02 -26.53 0.19
N MET A 985 -47.45 -25.38 -0.36
CA MET A 985 -47.56 -25.19 -1.80
C MET A 985 -46.21 -25.31 -2.49
N SER A 986 -45.15 -24.74 -1.93
CA SER A 986 -43.79 -24.89 -2.45
C SER A 986 -43.29 -26.33 -2.36
N LEU A 987 -43.52 -27.00 -1.24
CA LEU A 987 -43.17 -28.40 -1.04
C LEU A 987 -43.93 -29.30 -2.02
N ARG A 988 -45.20 -29.04 -2.28
CA ARG A 988 -45.99 -29.76 -3.31
C ARG A 988 -45.41 -29.53 -4.70
N ARG A 989 -45.01 -28.31 -5.05
CA ARG A 989 -44.32 -28.01 -6.33
C ARG A 989 -42.98 -28.73 -6.43
N PHE A 990 -42.22 -28.78 -5.34
CA PHE A 990 -40.96 -29.51 -5.26
C PHE A 990 -41.19 -31.02 -5.43
N ILE A 991 -42.12 -31.62 -4.68
CA ILE A 991 -42.45 -33.06 -4.76
C ILE A 991 -42.94 -33.42 -6.17
N ALA A 992 -43.79 -32.58 -6.77
CA ALA A 992 -44.29 -32.80 -8.11
C ALA A 992 -43.18 -32.74 -9.18
N ARG A 993 -42.14 -31.94 -8.98
CA ARG A 993 -41.02 -31.78 -9.93
C ARG A 993 -39.86 -32.73 -9.69
N ARG A 994 -39.57 -33.07 -8.43
CA ARG A 994 -38.34 -33.73 -8.00
C ARG A 994 -38.57 -35.07 -7.30
N GLY A 995 -39.82 -35.40 -6.99
CA GLY A 995 -40.19 -36.60 -6.23
C GLY A 995 -40.26 -36.36 -4.73
N LYS A 996 -40.90 -37.30 -4.03
CA LYS A 996 -41.16 -37.22 -2.59
C LYS A 996 -39.89 -37.50 -1.77
N PRO A 997 -39.44 -36.58 -0.89
CA PRO A 997 -38.32 -36.84 0.01
C PRO A 997 -38.73 -37.83 1.09
N PHE A 998 -37.78 -38.65 1.57
CA PHE A 998 -37.99 -39.48 2.75
C PHE A 998 -37.80 -38.69 4.04
N GLU A 999 -36.82 -37.78 4.05
CA GLU A 999 -36.52 -36.92 5.19
C GLU A 999 -36.18 -35.49 4.75
N LEU A 1000 -36.66 -34.53 5.53
CA LEU A 1000 -36.36 -33.11 5.41
C LEU A 1000 -35.58 -32.66 6.66
N LEU A 1001 -34.42 -32.07 6.46
CA LEU A 1001 -33.56 -31.54 7.53
C LEU A 1001 -33.59 -30.01 7.52
N CYS A 1002 -33.77 -29.41 8.69
CA CYS A 1002 -33.71 -27.97 8.89
C CYS A 1002 -32.85 -27.59 10.10
N ASP A 1003 -32.21 -26.43 10.07
CA ASP A 1003 -31.52 -25.88 11.24
C ASP A 1003 -32.51 -25.36 12.30
N ASN A 1004 -32.11 -25.37 13.57
CA ASN A 1004 -32.82 -24.81 14.72
C ASN A 1004 -32.69 -23.27 14.82
N GLY A 1005 -32.52 -22.59 13.68
CA GLY A 1005 -32.57 -21.14 13.57
C GLY A 1005 -31.57 -20.36 14.43
N THR A 1006 -30.32 -20.82 14.57
CA THR A 1006 -29.28 -20.06 15.30
C THR A 1006 -28.57 -19.01 14.41
N ASN A 1007 -28.70 -19.13 13.08
CA ASN A 1007 -28.20 -18.14 12.11
C ASN A 1007 -29.11 -16.91 11.90
N PHE A 1008 -30.23 -16.81 12.63
CA PHE A 1008 -31.16 -15.67 12.58
C PHE A 1008 -30.85 -14.56 13.61
N VAL A 1009 -29.61 -14.45 14.09
CA VAL A 1009 -29.21 -13.37 15.00
C VAL A 1009 -28.85 -12.08 14.23
N GLY A 1010 -28.63 -12.16 12.92
CA GLY A 1010 -28.07 -11.06 12.13
C GLY A 1010 -28.98 -10.34 11.13
N GLY A 1011 -30.28 -10.66 10.99
CA GLY A 1011 -31.02 -10.16 9.82
C GLY A 1011 -32.51 -9.85 9.93
N ASP A 1012 -33.36 -10.71 10.51
CA ASP A 1012 -34.81 -10.41 10.50
C ASP A 1012 -35.54 -11.17 11.62
N LYS A 1013 -35.85 -10.49 12.72
CA LYS A 1013 -36.59 -11.07 13.88
C LYS A 1013 -37.98 -11.58 13.47
N GLU A 1014 -38.56 -10.99 12.42
CA GLU A 1014 -39.89 -11.29 11.88
C GLU A 1014 -39.94 -12.71 11.24
N MET A 1015 -38.90 -13.08 10.49
CA MET A 1015 -38.77 -14.38 9.82
C MET A 1015 -38.62 -15.54 10.80
N LYS A 1016 -37.89 -15.33 11.91
CA LYS A 1016 -37.72 -16.35 12.96
C LYS A 1016 -39.02 -16.57 13.75
N ALA A 1017 -39.70 -15.50 14.14
CA ALA A 1017 -40.96 -15.59 14.87
C ALA A 1017 -42.07 -16.26 14.06
N ALA A 1018 -42.17 -15.96 12.76
CA ALA A 1018 -43.14 -16.60 11.85
C ALA A 1018 -42.83 -18.10 11.64
N TYR A 1019 -41.55 -18.45 11.48
CA TYR A 1019 -41.12 -19.84 11.30
C TYR A 1019 -41.33 -20.69 12.56
N ASP A 1020 -40.93 -20.20 13.74
CA ASP A 1020 -41.07 -20.93 15.01
C ASP A 1020 -42.56 -21.21 15.35
N ALA A 1021 -43.48 -20.33 14.94
CA ALA A 1021 -44.93 -20.51 15.11
C ALA A 1021 -45.54 -21.57 14.18
N MET A 1022 -44.93 -21.81 13.02
CA MET A 1022 -45.41 -22.68 11.94
C MET A 1022 -45.01 -24.17 12.12
N VAL A 1023 -43.86 -24.40 12.79
CA VAL A 1023 -43.20 -25.72 12.92
C VAL A 1023 -44.06 -26.84 13.53
N PRO A 1024 -44.88 -26.62 14.59
CA PRO A 1024 -45.67 -27.70 15.17
C PRO A 1024 -46.70 -28.27 14.18
N GLN A 1025 -47.45 -27.40 13.50
CA GLN A 1025 -48.47 -27.79 12.53
C GLN A 1025 -47.87 -28.50 11.29
N LEU A 1026 -46.69 -28.04 10.85
CA LEU A 1026 -45.95 -28.68 9.76
C LEU A 1026 -45.55 -30.13 10.08
N ARG A 1027 -45.11 -30.42 11.30
CA ARG A 1027 -44.70 -31.79 11.66
C ARG A 1027 -45.86 -32.76 11.54
N ASP A 1028 -47.04 -32.37 12.00
CA ASP A 1028 -48.23 -33.21 11.98
C ASP A 1028 -48.68 -33.48 10.54
N GLN A 1029 -48.75 -32.45 9.69
CA GLN A 1029 -49.14 -32.59 8.29
C GLN A 1029 -48.12 -33.36 7.44
N LEU A 1030 -46.82 -33.22 7.71
CA LEU A 1030 -45.77 -33.97 7.00
C LEU A 1030 -45.68 -35.43 7.46
N ALA A 1031 -46.04 -35.72 8.72
CA ALA A 1031 -46.13 -37.08 9.24
C ALA A 1031 -47.22 -37.89 8.52
N GLU A 1032 -48.39 -37.30 8.26
CA GLU A 1032 -49.44 -37.93 7.42
C GLU A 1032 -48.92 -38.27 6.02
N GLN A 1033 -48.03 -37.43 5.49
CA GLN A 1033 -47.36 -37.66 4.21
C GLN A 1033 -46.14 -38.59 4.35
N GLN A 1034 -45.86 -39.24 5.48
CA GLN A 1034 -44.70 -40.11 5.69
C GLN A 1034 -43.35 -39.44 5.38
N ILE A 1035 -43.23 -38.12 5.57
CA ILE A 1035 -41.97 -37.38 5.41
C ILE A 1035 -41.40 -37.11 6.79
N SER A 1036 -40.20 -37.63 7.08
CA SER A 1036 -39.54 -37.41 8.37
C SER A 1036 -38.96 -35.99 8.43
N PHE A 1037 -39.60 -35.09 9.17
CA PHE A 1037 -39.12 -33.73 9.40
C PHE A 1037 -38.21 -33.68 10.63
N ARG A 1038 -36.92 -33.33 10.43
CA ARG A 1038 -35.89 -33.39 11.49
C ARG A 1038 -35.18 -32.05 11.65
N PHE A 1039 -34.99 -31.67 12.90
CA PHE A 1039 -34.14 -30.53 13.25
C PHE A 1039 -32.72 -30.98 13.56
N ILE A 1040 -31.76 -30.16 13.16
CA ILE A 1040 -30.35 -30.35 13.53
C ILE A 1040 -30.16 -29.98 15.01
N PRO A 1041 -29.29 -30.69 15.75
CA PRO A 1041 -28.96 -30.33 17.13
C PRO A 1041 -28.50 -28.85 17.26
N PRO A 1042 -29.03 -28.08 18.21
CA PRO A 1042 -28.62 -26.69 18.42
C PRO A 1042 -27.13 -26.62 18.77
N GLY A 1043 -26.41 -25.66 18.17
CA GLY A 1043 -24.96 -25.52 18.35
C GLY A 1043 -24.10 -26.44 17.45
N ALA A 1044 -24.71 -27.19 16.53
CA ALA A 1044 -24.00 -28.06 15.58
C ALA A 1044 -24.11 -27.58 14.11
N PRO A 1045 -23.63 -26.36 13.76
CA PRO A 1045 -23.81 -25.75 12.44
C PRO A 1045 -23.13 -26.54 11.30
N HIS A 1046 -22.22 -27.46 11.63
CA HIS A 1046 -21.57 -28.33 10.66
C HIS A 1046 -22.53 -29.28 9.93
N PHE A 1047 -23.69 -29.61 10.52
CA PHE A 1047 -24.74 -30.37 9.84
C PHE A 1047 -25.49 -29.53 8.78
N GLY A 1048 -25.64 -28.21 9.01
CA GLY A 1048 -26.34 -27.27 8.12
C GLY A 1048 -25.47 -26.60 7.04
N GLY A 1049 -24.15 -26.65 7.20
CA GLY A 1049 -23.19 -25.99 6.31
C GLY A 1049 -23.28 -26.38 4.82
N ALA A 1050 -23.95 -27.49 4.48
CA ALA A 1050 -24.12 -27.93 3.08
C ALA A 1050 -25.12 -27.07 2.29
N TRP A 1051 -26.22 -26.63 2.89
CA TRP A 1051 -27.19 -25.75 2.23
C TRP A 1051 -26.96 -24.28 2.57
N GLU A 1052 -26.37 -23.94 3.72
CA GLU A 1052 -25.99 -22.54 4.03
C GLU A 1052 -24.97 -21.98 3.02
N ARG A 1053 -24.00 -22.80 2.62
CA ARG A 1053 -23.07 -22.45 1.53
C ARG A 1053 -23.80 -22.23 0.21
N GLU A 1054 -24.87 -22.99 -0.03
CA GLU A 1054 -25.69 -22.85 -1.22
C GLU A 1054 -26.53 -21.57 -1.17
N VAL A 1055 -27.17 -21.27 -0.04
CA VAL A 1055 -27.89 -20.01 0.19
C VAL A 1055 -26.98 -18.81 0.00
N LYS A 1056 -25.73 -18.88 0.49
CA LYS A 1056 -24.73 -17.83 0.24
C LYS A 1056 -24.43 -17.68 -1.26
N SER A 1057 -24.28 -18.80 -1.97
CA SER A 1057 -24.04 -18.80 -3.42
C SER A 1057 -25.24 -18.23 -4.20
N VAL A 1058 -26.46 -18.57 -3.81
CA VAL A 1058 -27.71 -18.03 -4.38
C VAL A 1058 -27.81 -16.52 -4.14
N LYS A 1059 -27.62 -16.05 -2.90
CA LYS A 1059 -27.65 -14.61 -2.57
C LYS A 1059 -26.60 -13.82 -3.36
N GLN A 1060 -25.41 -14.38 -3.53
CA GLN A 1060 -24.35 -13.74 -4.31
C GLN A 1060 -24.70 -13.69 -5.80
N ALA A 1061 -25.22 -14.78 -6.38
CA ALA A 1061 -25.68 -14.81 -7.77
C ALA A 1061 -26.83 -13.81 -8.00
N LEU A 1062 -27.82 -13.77 -7.11
CA LEU A 1062 -28.93 -12.82 -7.17
C LEU A 1062 -28.45 -11.38 -7.04
N LYS A 1063 -27.46 -11.08 -6.17
CA LYS A 1063 -26.89 -9.73 -6.04
C LYS A 1063 -26.21 -9.27 -7.33
N VAL A 1064 -25.52 -10.17 -8.02
CA VAL A 1064 -24.83 -9.86 -9.29
C VAL A 1064 -25.84 -9.67 -10.43
N VAL A 1065 -26.87 -10.53 -10.51
CA VAL A 1065 -27.87 -10.53 -11.60
C VAL A 1065 -28.89 -9.41 -11.44
N LEU A 1066 -29.42 -9.19 -10.23
CA LEU A 1066 -30.49 -8.22 -9.97
C LEU A 1066 -29.97 -6.80 -9.66
N LYS A 1067 -28.74 -6.65 -9.17
CA LYS A 1067 -28.18 -5.36 -8.69
C LYS A 1067 -29.17 -4.63 -7.75
N ASP A 1068 -29.41 -3.34 -7.96
CA ASP A 1068 -30.37 -2.50 -7.19
C ASP A 1068 -31.77 -2.41 -7.87
N GLN A 1069 -32.09 -3.26 -8.86
CA GLN A 1069 -33.35 -3.16 -9.60
C GLN A 1069 -34.49 -3.91 -8.91
N THR A 1070 -35.63 -3.24 -8.67
CA THR A 1070 -36.87 -3.89 -8.24
C THR A 1070 -37.51 -4.60 -9.44
N VAL A 1071 -37.55 -5.93 -9.40
CA VAL A 1071 -38.12 -6.76 -10.46
C VAL A 1071 -39.58 -7.14 -10.17
N THR A 1072 -40.32 -7.50 -11.21
CA THR A 1072 -41.65 -8.12 -11.03
C THR A 1072 -41.48 -9.54 -10.50
N GLU A 1073 -42.54 -10.07 -9.88
CA GLU A 1073 -42.55 -11.42 -9.33
C GLU A 1073 -42.21 -12.49 -10.38
N THR A 1074 -42.75 -12.37 -11.59
CA THR A 1074 -42.45 -13.27 -12.71
C THR A 1074 -40.96 -13.26 -13.07
N VAL A 1075 -40.33 -12.09 -13.09
CA VAL A 1075 -38.90 -11.95 -13.40
C VAL A 1075 -38.05 -12.57 -12.30
N LEU A 1076 -38.38 -12.31 -11.02
CA LEU A 1076 -37.66 -12.93 -9.90
C LEU A 1076 -37.75 -14.47 -9.94
N ARG A 1077 -38.93 -15.00 -10.29
CA ARG A 1077 -39.15 -16.44 -10.43
C ARG A 1077 -38.31 -17.04 -11.57
N THR A 1078 -38.23 -16.38 -12.73
CA THR A 1078 -37.40 -16.84 -13.85
C THR A 1078 -35.92 -16.83 -13.48
N VAL A 1079 -35.44 -15.77 -12.83
CA VAL A 1079 -34.04 -15.66 -12.39
C VAL A 1079 -33.69 -16.78 -11.39
N LEU A 1080 -34.59 -17.12 -10.46
CA LEU A 1080 -34.36 -18.26 -9.54
C LEU A 1080 -34.23 -19.60 -10.28
N ILE A 1081 -34.98 -19.82 -11.36
CA ILE A 1081 -34.88 -21.03 -12.18
C ILE A 1081 -33.55 -21.06 -12.96
N GLU A 1082 -33.10 -19.93 -13.50
CA GLU A 1082 -31.80 -19.85 -14.19
C GLU A 1082 -30.64 -20.06 -13.22
N VAL A 1083 -30.71 -19.46 -12.02
CA VAL A 1083 -29.73 -19.68 -10.95
C VAL A 1083 -29.73 -21.15 -10.52
N GLU A 1084 -30.89 -21.80 -10.40
CA GLU A 1084 -30.98 -23.25 -10.14
C GLU A 1084 -30.23 -24.06 -11.21
N GLY A 1085 -30.39 -23.72 -12.50
CA GLY A 1085 -29.67 -24.36 -13.60
C GLY A 1085 -28.15 -24.20 -13.48
N ILE A 1086 -27.68 -22.98 -13.21
CA ILE A 1086 -26.26 -22.66 -13.04
C ILE A 1086 -25.65 -23.42 -11.84
N LEU A 1087 -26.36 -23.48 -10.71
CA LEU A 1087 -25.88 -24.19 -9.53
C LEU A 1087 -25.77 -25.69 -9.77
N ASN A 1088 -26.71 -26.26 -10.51
CA ASN A 1088 -26.71 -27.68 -10.85
C ASN A 1088 -25.73 -28.04 -11.98
N ALA A 1089 -25.24 -27.08 -12.77
CA ALA A 1089 -24.21 -27.30 -13.79
C ALA A 1089 -22.78 -27.39 -13.21
N LYS A 1090 -22.59 -27.14 -11.91
CA LYS A 1090 -21.25 -27.16 -11.27
C LYS A 1090 -20.72 -28.59 -11.08
N PRO A 1091 -19.45 -28.86 -11.44
CA PRO A 1091 -18.77 -30.14 -11.16
C PRO A 1091 -18.79 -30.53 -9.69
N LEU A 1092 -19.03 -31.81 -9.40
CA LEU A 1092 -18.98 -32.35 -8.03
C LEU A 1092 -17.55 -32.64 -7.57
N GLY A 1093 -16.60 -32.81 -8.48
CA GLY A 1093 -15.20 -33.18 -8.20
C GLY A 1093 -14.17 -32.36 -8.99
N TYR A 1094 -12.91 -32.77 -8.89
CA TYR A 1094 -11.79 -32.16 -9.63
C TYR A 1094 -12.04 -32.25 -11.14
N VAL A 1095 -11.80 -31.15 -11.84
CA VAL A 1095 -11.90 -31.05 -13.31
C VAL A 1095 -10.48 -31.07 -13.84
N SER A 1096 -10.14 -32.09 -14.63
CA SER A 1096 -8.82 -32.14 -15.25
C SER A 1096 -8.69 -31.12 -16.37
N SER A 1097 -7.45 -30.67 -16.63
CA SER A 1097 -7.09 -29.78 -17.73
C SER A 1097 -6.80 -30.53 -19.03
N ASP A 1098 -6.73 -31.86 -19.01
CA ASP A 1098 -6.50 -32.68 -20.19
C ASP A 1098 -7.82 -32.90 -20.95
N VAL A 1099 -7.81 -32.62 -22.25
CA VAL A 1099 -8.97 -32.83 -23.16
C VAL A 1099 -9.29 -34.32 -23.33
N SER A 1100 -8.30 -35.18 -23.04
CA SER A 1100 -8.44 -36.64 -23.07
C SER A 1100 -9.14 -37.19 -21.82
N ASP A 1101 -9.23 -36.38 -20.77
CA ASP A 1101 -9.86 -36.79 -19.52
C ASP A 1101 -11.38 -36.68 -19.58
N LEU A 1102 -12.05 -37.61 -18.91
CA LEU A 1102 -13.49 -37.73 -18.94
C LEU A 1102 -14.19 -36.48 -18.36
N ASP A 1103 -15.25 -36.04 -19.04
CA ASP A 1103 -16.05 -34.88 -18.64
C ASP A 1103 -16.52 -34.96 -17.16
N PRO A 1104 -16.50 -33.82 -16.44
CA PRO A 1104 -16.81 -33.80 -15.02
C PRO A 1104 -18.28 -34.11 -14.73
N VAL A 1105 -18.51 -34.84 -13.65
CA VAL A 1105 -19.85 -35.21 -13.18
C VAL A 1105 -20.53 -34.01 -12.50
N THR A 1106 -21.70 -33.59 -12.97
CA THR A 1106 -22.48 -32.46 -12.44
C THR A 1106 -23.88 -32.90 -11.96
N PRO A 1107 -24.52 -32.17 -11.02
CA PRO A 1107 -25.91 -32.40 -10.63
C PRO A 1107 -26.93 -32.33 -11.77
N SER A 1108 -26.69 -31.56 -12.82
CA SER A 1108 -27.57 -31.46 -14.00
C SER A 1108 -27.67 -32.78 -14.76
N ILE A 1109 -26.57 -33.54 -14.84
CA ILE A 1109 -26.56 -34.90 -15.41
C ILE A 1109 -27.51 -35.81 -14.61
N LEU A 1110 -27.59 -35.64 -13.29
CA LEU A 1110 -28.47 -36.43 -12.42
C LEU A 1110 -29.94 -36.07 -12.53
N LEU A 1111 -30.26 -34.79 -12.76
CA LEU A 1111 -31.65 -34.30 -12.82
C LEU A 1111 -32.26 -34.41 -14.22
N MET A 1112 -31.46 -34.24 -15.27
CA MET A 1112 -31.93 -34.13 -16.65
C MET A 1112 -31.33 -35.19 -17.58
N GLY A 1113 -30.34 -35.96 -17.13
CA GLY A 1113 -29.62 -36.92 -17.99
C GLY A 1113 -28.68 -36.28 -19.01
N ARG A 1114 -28.39 -34.98 -18.87
CA ARG A 1114 -27.55 -34.18 -19.80
C ARG A 1114 -26.76 -33.10 -19.05
N HIS A 1115 -25.66 -32.65 -19.64
CA HIS A 1115 -24.73 -31.69 -19.02
C HIS A 1115 -25.32 -30.28 -18.88
N ASP A 1116 -26.15 -29.85 -19.83
CA ASP A 1116 -26.75 -28.51 -19.87
C ASP A 1116 -28.29 -28.54 -19.91
N SER A 1117 -28.90 -27.53 -19.28
CA SER A 1117 -30.32 -27.20 -19.35
C SER A 1117 -30.74 -26.56 -20.68
N SER A 1118 -29.81 -25.99 -21.45
CA SER A 1118 -30.10 -25.36 -22.74
C SER A 1118 -30.54 -26.39 -23.80
N LEU A 1119 -31.46 -26.00 -24.69
CA LEU A 1119 -32.02 -26.86 -25.73
C LEU A 1119 -30.91 -27.37 -26.67
N PRO A 1120 -30.97 -28.64 -27.13
CA PRO A 1120 -29.89 -29.21 -27.92
C PRO A 1120 -29.93 -28.66 -29.36
N GLN A 1121 -28.84 -28.01 -29.80
CA GLN A 1121 -28.44 -28.12 -31.21
C GLN A 1121 -27.58 -29.36 -31.32
N VAL A 1122 -28.19 -30.47 -31.70
CA VAL A 1122 -27.48 -31.70 -32.02
C VAL A 1122 -27.54 -31.89 -33.54
N LEU A 1123 -26.36 -31.94 -34.16
CA LEU A 1123 -26.14 -32.70 -35.39
C LEU A 1123 -25.24 -33.88 -34.99
N TYR A 1124 -25.80 -35.09 -34.93
CA TYR A 1124 -25.00 -36.31 -34.99
C TYR A 1124 -25.27 -36.94 -36.34
N ASP A 1125 -24.19 -37.18 -37.09
CA ASP A 1125 -24.26 -38.06 -38.25
C ASP A 1125 -24.28 -39.53 -37.79
N SER A 1126 -25.00 -40.29 -38.59
CA SER A 1126 -25.49 -41.64 -38.42
C SER A 1126 -24.40 -42.71 -38.56
N SER A 1127 -24.09 -43.40 -37.47
CA SER A 1127 -23.73 -44.83 -37.57
C SER A 1127 -23.95 -45.57 -36.25
N ASN A 1128 -24.99 -46.41 -36.28
CA ASN A 1128 -25.13 -47.68 -35.58
C ASN A 1128 -24.82 -47.73 -34.06
N LEU A 1129 -25.88 -47.66 -33.25
CA LEU A 1129 -26.45 -48.83 -32.54
C LEU A 1129 -27.60 -48.38 -31.62
N LEU A 1130 -28.81 -48.32 -32.18
CA LEU A 1130 -30.05 -48.31 -31.40
C LEU A 1130 -30.35 -49.74 -30.92
N GLY A 1131 -30.03 -50.02 -29.65
CA GLY A 1131 -30.48 -51.20 -28.93
C GLY A 1131 -31.76 -50.90 -28.15
N THR A 1132 -32.86 -51.52 -28.55
CA THR A 1132 -34.23 -51.43 -28.06
C THR A 1132 -34.39 -51.66 -26.55
N ARG A 1133 -34.48 -50.55 -25.79
CA ARG A 1133 -35.30 -50.28 -24.59
C ARG A 1133 -34.81 -48.96 -23.98
N ARG A 1134 -35.54 -47.85 -24.15
CA ARG A 1134 -35.14 -46.51 -23.64
C ARG A 1134 -34.83 -46.48 -22.13
N TRP A 1135 -35.46 -47.34 -21.35
CA TRP A 1135 -35.17 -47.49 -19.91
C TRP A 1135 -33.79 -48.11 -19.64
N LYS A 1136 -33.29 -49.02 -20.50
CA LYS A 1136 -31.94 -49.57 -20.36
C LYS A 1136 -30.87 -48.51 -20.65
N HIS A 1137 -31.13 -47.56 -21.54
CA HIS A 1137 -30.20 -46.46 -21.80
C HIS A 1137 -30.11 -45.49 -20.61
N SER A 1138 -31.24 -45.15 -19.95
CA SER A 1138 -31.19 -44.36 -18.71
C SER A 1138 -30.59 -45.14 -17.53
N GLN A 1139 -30.81 -46.46 -17.46
CA GLN A 1139 -30.18 -47.32 -16.46
C GLN A 1139 -28.67 -47.39 -16.67
N VAL A 1140 -28.19 -47.56 -17.91
CA VAL A 1140 -26.76 -47.59 -18.25
C VAL A 1140 -26.10 -46.23 -17.99
N LEU A 1141 -26.78 -45.12 -18.30
CA LEU A 1141 -26.28 -43.78 -17.94
C LEU A 1141 -26.24 -43.55 -16.43
N ALA A 1142 -27.24 -44.03 -15.69
CA ALA A 1142 -27.25 -44.00 -14.23
C ALA A 1142 -26.17 -44.92 -13.62
N ASP A 1143 -25.95 -46.10 -14.18
CA ASP A 1143 -24.92 -47.06 -13.74
C ASP A 1143 -23.51 -46.57 -14.08
N HIS A 1144 -23.31 -45.98 -15.26
CA HIS A 1144 -22.08 -45.28 -15.61
C HIS A 1144 -21.84 -44.08 -14.69
N PHE A 1145 -22.87 -43.30 -14.37
CA PHE A 1145 -22.77 -42.24 -13.37
C PHE A 1145 -22.39 -42.82 -12.01
N TRP A 1146 -23.10 -43.83 -11.48
CA TRP A 1146 -22.81 -44.37 -10.15
C TRP A 1146 -21.42 -44.99 -10.14
N SER A 1147 -21.01 -45.67 -11.20
CA SER A 1147 -19.65 -46.16 -11.38
C SER A 1147 -18.62 -45.03 -11.34
N ARG A 1148 -18.84 -43.92 -12.08
CA ARG A 1148 -17.95 -42.74 -12.08
C ARG A 1148 -17.99 -41.96 -10.75
N PHE A 1149 -19.15 -41.80 -10.14
CA PHE A 1149 -19.32 -41.16 -8.83
C PHE A 1149 -18.60 -41.98 -7.75
N ILE A 1150 -18.69 -43.32 -7.82
CA ILE A 1150 -18.00 -44.24 -6.91
C ILE A 1150 -16.50 -44.31 -7.20
N HIS A 1151 -16.05 -44.22 -8.45
CA HIS A 1151 -14.62 -44.29 -8.82
C HIS A 1151 -13.87 -42.97 -8.68
N TYR A 1152 -14.52 -41.82 -8.91
CA TYR A 1152 -13.82 -40.53 -9.01
C TYR A 1152 -14.22 -39.54 -7.91
N TYR A 1153 -15.44 -39.61 -7.36
CA TYR A 1153 -15.89 -38.66 -6.34
C TYR A 1153 -15.91 -39.26 -4.93
N LEU A 1154 -16.42 -40.48 -4.76
CA LEU A 1154 -16.49 -41.18 -3.47
C LEU A 1154 -15.10 -41.41 -2.84
N PRO A 1155 -14.01 -41.70 -3.59
CA PRO A 1155 -12.68 -41.86 -2.98
C PRO A 1155 -12.17 -40.55 -2.39
N ASN A 1156 -12.51 -39.40 -3.00
CA ASN A 1156 -12.20 -38.08 -2.45
C ASN A 1156 -12.95 -37.80 -1.14
N LEU A 1157 -14.07 -38.48 -0.88
CA LEU A 1157 -14.81 -38.39 0.39
C LEU A 1157 -14.27 -39.34 1.48
N GLN A 1158 -13.41 -40.30 1.13
CA GLN A 1158 -12.77 -41.23 2.07
C GLN A 1158 -11.63 -40.56 2.84
N GLU A 1159 -10.96 -39.57 2.23
CA GLU A 1159 -9.88 -38.84 2.87
C GLU A 1159 -10.41 -37.94 4.00
N ARG A 1160 -10.02 -38.23 5.24
CA ARG A 1160 -10.16 -37.27 6.35
C ARG A 1160 -9.18 -36.13 6.11
N GLN A 1161 -9.66 -35.04 5.53
CA GLN A 1161 -8.80 -33.88 5.21
C GLN A 1161 -8.25 -33.19 6.47
N LYS A 1162 -8.93 -33.32 7.63
CA LYS A 1162 -8.53 -32.74 8.93
C LYS A 1162 -8.88 -33.71 10.07
N TRP A 1163 -8.23 -33.53 11.24
CA TRP A 1163 -8.52 -34.28 12.51
C TRP A 1163 -8.47 -35.81 12.35
N ARG A 1164 -7.27 -36.34 12.09
CA ARG A 1164 -7.03 -37.75 11.72
C ARG A 1164 -6.77 -38.69 12.91
N THR A 1165 -6.54 -38.15 14.10
CA THR A 1165 -6.19 -38.89 15.32
C THR A 1165 -7.31 -38.78 16.34
N ASP A 1166 -7.60 -39.86 17.07
CA ASP A 1166 -8.51 -39.84 18.20
C ASP A 1166 -7.89 -39.00 19.32
N GLY A 1167 -8.55 -37.90 19.68
CA GLY A 1167 -8.16 -37.07 20.81
C GLY A 1167 -8.43 -37.76 22.14
N ARG A 1168 -7.85 -37.27 23.25
CA ARG A 1168 -8.15 -37.77 24.61
C ARG A 1168 -9.66 -37.72 24.86
N GLU A 1169 -10.26 -38.85 25.20
CA GLU A 1169 -11.65 -38.91 25.68
C GLU A 1169 -11.77 -38.14 27.00
N ILE A 1170 -12.78 -37.28 27.10
CA ILE A 1170 -13.10 -36.51 28.29
C ILE A 1170 -13.91 -37.44 29.21
N GLY A 1171 -13.41 -37.69 30.42
CA GLY A 1171 -14.10 -38.52 31.41
C GLY A 1171 -15.23 -37.78 32.11
N LEU A 1172 -16.16 -38.54 32.73
CA LEU A 1172 -17.11 -37.98 33.70
C LEU A 1172 -16.30 -37.32 34.85
N ASP A 1173 -16.77 -36.16 35.32
CA ASP A 1173 -16.16 -35.32 36.37
C ASP A 1173 -14.86 -34.57 36.00
N GLN A 1174 -14.52 -34.49 34.70
CA GLN A 1174 -13.37 -33.72 34.23
C GLN A 1174 -13.75 -32.25 33.92
N VAL A 1175 -13.10 -31.29 34.59
CA VAL A 1175 -13.30 -29.86 34.34
C VAL A 1175 -12.75 -29.47 32.97
N VAL A 1176 -13.60 -28.91 32.11
CA VAL A 1176 -13.25 -28.53 30.72
C VAL A 1176 -13.55 -27.07 30.44
N LEU A 1177 -12.81 -26.47 29.51
CA LEU A 1177 -12.98 -25.09 29.08
C LEU A 1177 -13.78 -25.06 27.76
N ILE A 1178 -14.98 -24.47 27.78
CA ILE A 1178 -15.87 -24.39 26.61
C ILE A 1178 -15.45 -23.22 25.71
N VAL A 1179 -15.27 -23.48 24.42
CA VAL A 1179 -14.87 -22.46 23.42
C VAL A 1179 -16.07 -22.09 22.55
N ASP A 1180 -16.67 -20.91 22.78
CA ASP A 1180 -17.73 -20.33 21.93
C ASP A 1180 -17.10 -19.45 20.82
N PRO A 1181 -17.49 -19.60 19.53
CA PRO A 1181 -16.95 -18.79 18.42
C PRO A 1181 -17.25 -17.29 18.49
N ARG A 1182 -18.19 -16.87 19.34
CA ARG A 1182 -18.42 -15.45 19.65
C ARG A 1182 -17.62 -15.15 20.90
N ALA A 1183 -16.62 -14.28 20.82
CA ALA A 1183 -15.69 -13.94 21.91
C ALA A 1183 -16.40 -13.29 23.13
N CYS A 1184 -17.25 -14.05 23.81
CA CYS A 1184 -17.73 -13.82 25.16
C CYS A 1184 -16.97 -14.78 26.07
N TRP A 1185 -16.60 -14.30 27.26
CA TRP A 1185 -15.78 -14.99 28.25
C TRP A 1185 -16.25 -16.44 28.49
N PRO A 1186 -15.33 -17.39 28.75
CA PRO A 1186 -15.70 -18.79 28.94
C PRO A 1186 -16.51 -18.95 30.23
N ASN A 1187 -17.73 -19.47 30.11
CA ASN A 1187 -18.43 -20.04 31.26
C ASN A 1187 -17.72 -21.34 31.65
N ILE A 1188 -17.39 -21.47 32.95
CA ILE A 1188 -16.87 -22.70 33.53
C ILE A 1188 -18.07 -23.61 33.82
N SER A 1189 -18.00 -24.86 33.36
CA SER A 1189 -18.90 -25.95 33.76
C SER A 1189 -18.11 -27.05 34.44
#